data_AF-A0A0D9ZEP4-F1
#
_entry.id   AF-A0A0D9ZEP4-F1
#
_cell.length_a   1.000
_cell.length_b   1.000
_cell.length_c   1.000
_cell.angle_alpha   90.00
_cell.angle_beta   90.00
_cell.angle_gamma   90.00
#
_symmetry.space_group_name_H-M   'P 1'
#
loop_
_entity.id
_entity.type
_entity.pdbx_description
1 polymer ?
#
loop_
_entity_poly.entity_id
_entity_poly.type
_entity_poly.pdbx_seq_one_letter_code
_entity_poly.pdbx_strand_id
1 'polypeptide(L)'
;MDPAHVPYAHKGLMRTRKKEDPGRYCKLQCLAASLIQNIHLLYTVEFDKEGGGPLKMEIEETNVEGFLSMLDRGFFKFVAPCTFYGSPLQTPSQALFKLIEPSYKISIDDQGKEKKKKQPTVMLVFLCIPVSPGRSRLVWAFPRNVGVWMDKIIPRWYYHIGQNAILDSDIYLLHIEERNFATVGLDNWQKACYVPTSSDNMIITFRNWFRKYCKHQIGWATPITNQLPPTPSKDQLLDRYWSHVMQCTSCSGALKKMKALEVALQVASVAVVGFLAVAKGTVVTSVVQRSAVVAAAVLCFAASRWLANFIEKNFYFQDYKAMAPLSLLLRSGARPASLPLRVDGAASQSIASLAAPPRRPWIGRGVALRLPTSVSAVSAAETETETPPVAEEVRAPAAGEERFDWLDQWYPVAPVCDLDPRKPHGKMVLGLRVVAWFDGGGEWRVVDDACPHRLAPLSEGRVDGKGRLQCAYHGWCFDGHGSCQFIPQAPALGPPVHKNSKACVASYPSVVQNNILWFYPRTEPEYRDVLQRKRPPYFPDLDDPSFNTVFGVRDFPYGYDMLVENLMDPAHERGGPVKMKIEEANIDGFLSIQGENWGHFRFIAPCTINRSELPLETLEKQQQQPQGMLVFLCIPVAPGRSRVIWAFPQSVSAWPDKFIPRWLHHMVTNTVLDSDLYLLHIEERNFAAVGVDKWQKACYVPTSSDNMIITFRNWFRKYCKHQVGWATPMVNQLPTTPTKDQLMERYWSHVMQCTSCSAALKWMRAMEVALQVASVAVVGFLAAGKGTTVVTSAVQRAAVVAAAALCFAASRWLANFIEKSFYFQDYVHAYK
;
A
#
# COMPACT_ATOMS: atom_id res chain seq x y z
N MET A 1 -12.78 -14.27 -13.72
CA MET A 1 -13.86 -14.60 -12.77
C MET A 1 -13.84 -16.09 -12.52
N ASP A 2 -13.18 -16.41 -11.42
CA ASP A 2 -13.10 -17.74 -10.84
C ASP A 2 -14.23 -17.85 -9.80
N PRO A 3 -15.25 -18.69 -9.97
CA PRO A 3 -16.34 -18.81 -9.00
C PRO A 3 -15.89 -19.22 -7.58
N ALA A 4 -14.71 -19.83 -7.42
CA ALA A 4 -14.16 -20.17 -6.11
C ALA A 4 -13.53 -18.99 -5.34
N HIS A 5 -13.36 -17.86 -6.02
CA HIS A 5 -12.85 -16.61 -5.47
C HIS A 5 -13.90 -15.81 -4.69
N VAL A 6 -15.17 -15.89 -5.10
CA VAL A 6 -16.29 -15.07 -4.59
C VAL A 6 -16.43 -15.03 -3.06
N PRO A 7 -16.17 -16.12 -2.31
CA PRO A 7 -16.23 -16.08 -0.85
C PRO A 7 -15.12 -15.23 -0.23
N TYR A 8 -13.91 -15.28 -0.82
CA TYR A 8 -12.69 -14.66 -0.27
C TYR A 8 -12.53 -13.22 -0.68
N ALA A 9 -12.88 -12.93 -1.93
CA ALA A 9 -12.92 -11.57 -2.40
C ALA A 9 -14.24 -10.90 -2.06
N HIS A 10 -14.18 -9.57 -2.14
CA HIS A 10 -15.32 -8.71 -1.81
C HIS A 10 -15.69 -8.73 -0.31
N LYS A 11 -14.81 -9.21 0.60
CA LYS A 11 -14.96 -9.09 2.07
C LYS A 11 -16.30 -9.64 2.61
N GLY A 12 -16.83 -10.70 2.01
CA GLY A 12 -18.12 -11.27 2.38
C GLY A 12 -19.35 -10.48 1.91
N LEU A 13 -19.21 -9.56 0.93
CA LEU A 13 -20.34 -8.91 0.24
C LEU A 13 -21.23 -9.94 -0.47
N MET A 14 -20.64 -11.04 -0.94
CA MET A 14 -21.34 -12.19 -1.51
C MET A 14 -21.20 -13.42 -0.60
N ARG A 15 -21.79 -13.37 0.59
CA ARG A 15 -21.90 -14.58 1.43
C ARG A 15 -22.84 -15.58 0.78
N THR A 16 -22.30 -16.72 0.38
CA THR A 16 -23.11 -17.90 0.09
C THR A 16 -23.80 -18.32 1.40
N ARG A 17 -25.08 -18.68 1.31
CA ARG A 17 -25.83 -19.21 2.47
C ARG A 17 -25.04 -20.43 2.95
N LYS A 18 -24.62 -20.44 4.24
CA LYS A 18 -23.98 -21.61 4.85
C LYS A 18 -24.76 -22.85 4.41
N LYS A 19 -24.12 -23.81 3.72
CA LYS A 19 -24.64 -25.18 3.73
C LYS A 19 -24.84 -25.50 5.20
N GLU A 20 -26.06 -25.85 5.56
CA GLU A 20 -26.44 -26.09 6.94
C GLU A 20 -25.42 -27.03 7.58
N ASP A 21 -24.96 -26.59 8.75
CA ASP A 21 -24.06 -27.26 9.67
C ASP A 21 -24.48 -28.73 9.85
N PRO A 22 -23.78 -29.72 9.24
CA PRO A 22 -24.10 -31.13 9.48
C PRO A 22 -23.82 -31.52 10.95
N GLY A 23 -23.10 -30.69 11.70
CA GLY A 23 -22.79 -30.89 13.11
C GLY A 23 -23.89 -30.45 14.09
N ARG A 24 -25.00 -29.88 13.61
CA ARG A 24 -26.13 -29.45 14.48
C ARG A 24 -27.28 -30.45 14.62
N TYR A 25 -27.24 -31.58 13.92
CA TYR A 25 -28.15 -32.71 14.13
C TYR A 25 -27.42 -33.95 14.64
N CYS A 26 -26.77 -33.84 15.80
CA CYS A 26 -26.42 -35.01 16.60
C CYS A 26 -26.46 -34.70 18.11
N LYS A 27 -27.52 -34.01 18.52
CA LYS A 27 -27.87 -33.81 19.93
C LYS A 27 -29.37 -34.00 20.12
N LEU A 28 -29.92 -35.14 19.72
CA LEU A 28 -31.16 -35.68 20.30
C LEU A 28 -31.43 -37.13 19.82
N GLN A 29 -30.53 -38.07 20.12
CA GLN A 29 -30.84 -39.51 20.24
C GLN A 29 -29.54 -40.26 20.54
N CYS A 30 -29.27 -40.49 21.83
CA CYS A 30 -28.54 -41.64 22.36
C CYS A 30 -28.47 -41.50 23.89
N LEU A 31 -29.59 -41.78 24.53
CA LEU A 31 -29.61 -42.32 25.89
C LEU A 31 -29.38 -43.83 25.76
N ALA A 32 -28.13 -44.27 25.86
CA ALA A 32 -27.67 -45.63 26.21
C ALA A 32 -26.14 -45.64 25.95
N ALA A 33 -25.33 -45.39 26.97
CA ALA A 33 -24.70 -46.40 27.81
C ALA A 33 -23.49 -47.10 27.15
N SER A 34 -22.30 -46.74 27.67
CA SER A 34 -21.14 -47.61 27.96
C SER A 34 -20.64 -48.57 26.87
N LEU A 35 -19.48 -48.27 26.26
CA LEU A 35 -18.27 -49.11 26.29
C LEU A 35 -17.10 -48.45 25.50
N ILE A 36 -16.02 -48.15 26.22
CA ILE A 36 -14.60 -48.39 25.90
C ILE A 36 -14.03 -47.88 24.55
N GLN A 37 -13.35 -46.73 24.65
CA GLN A 37 -11.93 -46.56 24.28
C GLN A 37 -11.51 -46.93 22.85
N ASN A 38 -11.94 -46.15 21.84
CA ASN A 38 -11.25 -45.99 20.53
C ASN A 38 -11.91 -44.92 19.62
N ILE A 39 -12.08 -43.68 20.10
CA ILE A 39 -12.50 -42.55 19.24
C ILE A 39 -11.67 -41.32 19.59
N HIS A 40 -10.45 -41.28 19.07
CA HIS A 40 -9.65 -40.05 19.01
C HIS A 40 -9.31 -39.76 17.54
N LEU A 41 -10.35 -39.52 16.73
CA LEU A 41 -10.22 -39.12 15.32
C LEU A 41 -11.53 -38.50 14.81
N LEU A 42 -12.10 -37.56 15.57
CA LEU A 42 -13.02 -36.57 14.99
C LEU A 42 -12.15 -35.43 14.44
N TYR A 43 -11.66 -35.59 13.21
CA TYR A 43 -11.11 -34.47 12.45
C TYR A 43 -12.21 -33.41 12.35
N THR A 44 -12.04 -32.30 13.07
CA THR A 44 -12.79 -31.08 12.78
C THR A 44 -12.39 -30.65 11.37
N VAL A 45 -13.25 -30.86 10.39
CA VAL A 45 -13.06 -30.31 9.04
C VAL A 45 -12.91 -28.80 9.22
N GLU A 46 -11.73 -28.25 8.90
CA GLU A 46 -11.55 -26.81 8.88
C GLU A 46 -12.47 -26.23 7.81
N PHE A 47 -13.45 -25.45 8.22
CA PHE A 47 -14.28 -24.67 7.32
C PHE A 47 -13.83 -23.22 7.34
N ASP A 48 -13.74 -22.63 6.16
CA ASP A 48 -13.37 -21.23 6.00
C ASP A 48 -14.43 -20.28 6.59
N LYS A 49 -13.97 -19.17 7.17
CA LYS A 49 -14.82 -18.16 7.81
C LYS A 49 -15.65 -17.35 6.80
N GLU A 50 -15.21 -17.27 5.55
CA GLU A 50 -15.85 -16.50 4.48
C GLU A 50 -16.78 -17.36 3.61
N GLY A 51 -16.84 -18.67 3.89
CA GLY A 51 -17.80 -19.60 3.30
C GLY A 51 -17.35 -20.22 1.99
N GLY A 52 -16.04 -20.15 1.67
CA GLY A 52 -15.51 -20.86 0.52
C GLY A 52 -15.36 -22.35 0.76
N GLY A 53 -15.46 -23.10 -0.32
CA GLY A 53 -15.43 -24.56 -0.29
C GLY A 53 -15.18 -25.15 -1.67
N PRO A 54 -15.05 -26.48 -1.77
CA PRO A 54 -14.83 -27.17 -3.03
C PRO A 54 -15.98 -26.91 -4.00
N LEU A 55 -15.62 -26.51 -5.23
CA LEU A 55 -16.56 -26.33 -6.32
C LEU A 55 -16.18 -27.26 -7.46
N LYS A 56 -17.09 -28.21 -7.75
CA LYS A 56 -16.94 -29.12 -8.87
C LYS A 56 -17.26 -28.40 -10.18
N MET A 57 -16.34 -28.46 -11.12
CA MET A 57 -16.52 -27.94 -12.48
C MET A 57 -16.05 -28.97 -13.49
N GLU A 58 -16.83 -29.15 -14.54
CA GLU A 58 -16.52 -30.07 -15.64
C GLU A 58 -16.61 -29.32 -16.97
N ILE A 59 -15.63 -29.54 -17.85
CA ILE A 59 -15.61 -28.92 -19.18
C ILE A 59 -16.31 -29.88 -20.14
N GLU A 60 -17.45 -29.47 -20.69
CA GLU A 60 -18.22 -30.30 -21.63
C GLU A 60 -17.74 -30.11 -23.07
N GLU A 61 -17.45 -28.88 -23.47
CA GLU A 61 -17.10 -28.54 -24.85
C GLU A 61 -15.90 -27.59 -24.90
N THR A 62 -14.99 -27.81 -25.85
CA THR A 62 -13.91 -26.88 -26.18
C THR A 62 -13.60 -26.91 -27.67
N ASN A 63 -13.64 -25.74 -28.31
CA ASN A 63 -13.34 -25.57 -29.74
C ASN A 63 -12.84 -24.14 -30.02
N VAL A 64 -12.65 -23.78 -31.30
CA VAL A 64 -12.17 -22.44 -31.67
C VAL A 64 -13.13 -21.31 -31.27
N GLU A 65 -14.43 -21.58 -31.20
CA GLU A 65 -15.45 -20.59 -30.80
C GLU A 65 -15.49 -20.38 -29.28
N GLY A 66 -14.85 -21.24 -28.48
CA GLY A 66 -14.72 -21.08 -27.04
C GLY A 66 -14.86 -22.39 -26.26
N PHE A 67 -15.42 -22.31 -25.04
CA PHE A 67 -15.62 -23.48 -24.19
C PHE A 67 -16.81 -23.33 -23.23
N LEU A 68 -17.37 -24.46 -22.79
CA LEU A 68 -18.48 -24.57 -21.85
C LEU A 68 -18.03 -25.32 -20.59
N SER A 69 -18.33 -24.75 -19.44
CA SER A 69 -18.08 -25.32 -18.11
C SER A 69 -19.40 -25.49 -17.36
N MET A 70 -19.61 -26.68 -16.83
CA MET A 70 -20.77 -27.05 -16.02
C MET A 70 -20.41 -27.11 -14.55
N LEU A 71 -21.33 -26.64 -13.70
CA LEU A 71 -21.24 -26.64 -12.25
C LEU A 71 -22.41 -27.45 -11.69
N ASP A 72 -22.30 -27.91 -10.45
CA ASP A 72 -23.40 -28.60 -9.74
C ASP A 72 -24.74 -27.85 -9.80
N ARG A 73 -24.70 -26.51 -9.86
CA ARG A 73 -25.89 -25.64 -9.92
C ARG A 73 -25.79 -24.53 -10.95
N GLY A 74 -25.17 -24.75 -12.11
CA GLY A 74 -25.02 -23.68 -13.08
C GLY A 74 -24.16 -24.04 -14.27
N PHE A 75 -23.89 -23.04 -15.09
CA PHE A 75 -22.92 -23.13 -16.18
C PHE A 75 -22.25 -21.79 -16.43
N PHE A 76 -21.07 -21.83 -17.03
CA PHE A 76 -20.39 -20.69 -17.63
C PHE A 76 -19.87 -21.05 -19.00
N LYS A 77 -20.07 -20.15 -19.97
CA LYS A 77 -19.59 -20.27 -21.34
C LYS A 77 -18.69 -19.10 -21.69
N PHE A 78 -17.52 -19.41 -22.21
CA PHE A 78 -16.67 -18.46 -22.93
C PHE A 78 -16.96 -18.58 -24.42
N VAL A 79 -17.28 -17.46 -25.06
CA VAL A 79 -17.45 -17.34 -26.51
C VAL A 79 -16.42 -16.34 -27.02
N ALA A 80 -15.57 -16.81 -27.92
CA ALA A 80 -14.52 -16.02 -28.53
C ALA A 80 -15.11 -14.81 -29.28
N PRO A 81 -14.40 -13.67 -29.32
CA PRO A 81 -13.07 -13.47 -28.74
C PRO A 81 -13.10 -13.02 -27.26
N CYS A 82 -14.22 -12.50 -26.76
CA CYS A 82 -14.23 -11.76 -25.48
C CYS A 82 -15.50 -11.92 -24.64
N THR A 83 -16.45 -12.77 -25.02
CA THR A 83 -17.73 -12.89 -24.31
C THR A 83 -17.66 -14.01 -23.27
N PHE A 84 -18.04 -13.71 -22.04
CA PHE A 84 -18.11 -14.66 -20.94
C PHE A 84 -19.46 -14.51 -20.24
N TYR A 85 -20.27 -15.56 -20.24
CA TYR A 85 -21.58 -15.51 -19.58
C TYR A 85 -21.95 -16.81 -18.88
N GLY A 86 -22.88 -16.75 -17.95
CA GLY A 86 -23.34 -17.94 -17.25
C GLY A 86 -24.52 -17.68 -16.33
N SER A 87 -25.11 -18.75 -15.81
CA SER A 87 -26.10 -18.68 -14.75
C SER A 87 -25.66 -19.52 -13.56
N PRO A 88 -25.41 -18.91 -12.38
CA PRO A 88 -24.86 -19.62 -11.21
C PRO A 88 -25.91 -20.42 -10.43
N LEU A 89 -27.17 -20.43 -10.86
CA LEU A 89 -28.29 -21.05 -10.14
C LEU A 89 -29.11 -22.03 -11.01
N GLN A 90 -28.76 -22.17 -12.28
CA GLN A 90 -29.58 -22.88 -13.25
C GLN A 90 -28.75 -23.86 -14.09
N THR A 91 -29.02 -25.15 -13.94
CA THR A 91 -28.51 -26.20 -14.82
C THR A 91 -29.33 -26.21 -16.12
N PRO A 92 -28.68 -26.14 -17.30
CA PRO A 92 -29.40 -26.22 -18.56
C PRO A 92 -29.94 -27.64 -18.80
N SER A 93 -31.13 -27.76 -19.39
CA SER A 93 -31.55 -28.99 -20.07
C SER A 93 -30.90 -29.04 -21.46
N GLN A 94 -30.51 -30.22 -21.95
CA GLN A 94 -29.85 -30.39 -23.27
C GLN A 94 -30.60 -29.71 -24.45
N ALA A 95 -31.92 -29.48 -24.35
CA ALA A 95 -32.71 -28.79 -25.37
C ALA A 95 -32.61 -27.24 -25.34
N LEU A 96 -32.03 -26.63 -24.30
CA LEU A 96 -31.97 -25.18 -24.10
C LEU A 96 -30.84 -24.50 -24.93
N PHE A 97 -30.03 -25.29 -25.63
CA PHE A 97 -28.81 -24.82 -26.29
C PHE A 97 -29.03 -24.18 -27.68
N LYS A 98 -30.22 -24.30 -28.29
CA LYS A 98 -30.47 -23.79 -29.65
C LYS A 98 -31.15 -22.43 -29.74
N LEU A 99 -31.73 -21.90 -28.67
CA LEU A 99 -32.21 -20.52 -28.59
C LEU A 99 -32.19 -20.09 -27.13
N ILE A 100 -31.96 -18.79 -26.90
CA ILE A 100 -32.15 -18.11 -25.61
C ILE A 100 -33.65 -18.15 -25.26
N GLU A 101 -34.17 -19.34 -24.92
CA GLU A 101 -35.56 -19.49 -24.50
C GLU A 101 -35.66 -19.47 -22.97
N PRO A 102 -36.60 -18.71 -22.40
CA PRO A 102 -36.80 -18.69 -20.97
C PRO A 102 -37.18 -20.08 -20.46
N SER A 103 -36.50 -20.58 -19.44
CA SER A 103 -36.88 -21.82 -18.77
C SER A 103 -38.24 -21.65 -18.08
N TYR A 104 -39.20 -22.50 -18.44
CA TYR A 104 -40.51 -22.57 -17.79
C TYR A 104 -40.58 -23.79 -16.88
N LYS A 105 -41.08 -23.62 -15.66
CA LYS A 105 -41.58 -24.74 -14.85
C LYS A 105 -43.01 -25.03 -15.33
N ILE A 106 -43.22 -26.23 -15.85
CA ILE A 106 -44.55 -26.71 -16.25
C ILE A 106 -45.12 -27.44 -15.03
N SER A 107 -46.26 -26.97 -14.53
CA SER A 107 -47.05 -27.68 -13.51
C SER A 107 -48.46 -27.88 -14.06
N ILE A 108 -49.00 -29.09 -13.92
CA ILE A 108 -50.38 -29.38 -14.29
C ILE A 108 -51.24 -28.96 -13.10
N ASP A 109 -52.26 -28.12 -13.33
CA ASP A 109 -53.23 -27.79 -12.29
C ASP A 109 -54.26 -28.92 -12.08
N ASP A 110 -55.05 -28.84 -11.02
CA ASP A 110 -56.03 -29.88 -10.65
C ASP A 110 -57.13 -30.11 -11.72
N GLN A 111 -57.16 -29.29 -12.78
CA GLN A 111 -58.07 -29.42 -13.93
C GLN A 111 -57.36 -29.93 -15.21
N GLY A 112 -56.10 -30.38 -15.10
CA GLY A 112 -55.36 -30.92 -16.23
C GLY A 112 -54.76 -29.86 -17.17
N LYS A 113 -54.77 -28.56 -16.82
CA LYS A 113 -54.16 -27.50 -17.64
C LYS A 113 -52.70 -27.26 -17.27
N GLU A 114 -51.85 -27.17 -18.29
CA GLU A 114 -50.45 -26.78 -18.13
C GLU A 114 -50.31 -25.31 -17.70
N LYS A 115 -49.85 -25.08 -16.48
CA LYS A 115 -49.34 -23.77 -16.04
C LYS A 115 -47.84 -23.67 -16.33
N LYS A 116 -47.49 -22.82 -17.29
CA LYS A 116 -46.10 -22.44 -17.59
C LYS A 116 -45.68 -21.26 -16.71
N LYS A 117 -44.85 -21.49 -15.69
CA LYS A 117 -44.29 -20.43 -14.83
C LYS A 117 -42.83 -20.16 -15.21
N LYS A 118 -42.50 -18.94 -15.64
CA LYS A 118 -41.10 -18.54 -15.89
C LYS A 118 -40.28 -18.76 -14.62
N GLN A 119 -39.17 -19.48 -14.75
CA GLN A 119 -38.28 -19.73 -13.63
C GLN A 119 -37.50 -18.46 -13.28
N PRO A 120 -37.19 -18.25 -11.99
CA PRO A 120 -36.31 -17.17 -11.58
C PRO A 120 -34.91 -17.39 -12.15
N THR A 121 -34.46 -16.48 -13.01
CA THR A 121 -33.17 -16.56 -13.70
C THR A 121 -32.37 -15.29 -13.41
N VAL A 122 -31.10 -15.51 -13.03
CA VAL A 122 -30.06 -14.48 -12.97
C VAL A 122 -28.93 -14.93 -13.87
N MET A 123 -28.50 -14.05 -14.75
CA MET A 123 -27.35 -14.27 -15.62
C MET A 123 -26.24 -13.29 -15.28
N LEU A 124 -25.01 -13.71 -15.48
CA LEU A 124 -23.85 -12.86 -15.50
C LEU A 124 -23.35 -12.81 -16.93
N VAL A 125 -23.17 -11.62 -17.49
CA VAL A 125 -22.63 -11.42 -18.84
C VAL A 125 -21.50 -10.42 -18.74
N PHE A 126 -20.36 -10.78 -19.31
CA PHE A 126 -19.15 -9.98 -19.32
C PHE A 126 -18.53 -9.99 -20.71
N LEU A 127 -18.14 -8.81 -21.18
CA LEU A 127 -17.39 -8.61 -22.41
C LEU A 127 -16.02 -8.08 -21.99
N CYS A 128 -15.01 -8.95 -22.08
CA CYS A 128 -13.64 -8.69 -21.68
C CYS A 128 -12.83 -8.22 -22.90
N ILE A 129 -12.98 -6.95 -23.26
CA ILE A 129 -12.46 -6.39 -24.52
C ILE A 129 -10.99 -6.01 -24.33
N PRO A 130 -10.05 -6.58 -25.11
CA PRO A 130 -8.66 -6.14 -25.10
C PRO A 130 -8.54 -4.73 -25.72
N VAL A 131 -7.76 -3.84 -25.09
CA VAL A 131 -7.57 -2.46 -25.57
C VAL A 131 -6.13 -2.21 -26.00
N SER A 132 -5.17 -2.58 -25.15
CA SER A 132 -3.73 -2.53 -25.44
C SER A 132 -3.02 -3.48 -24.45
N PRO A 133 -1.72 -3.77 -24.60
CA PRO A 133 -0.96 -4.48 -23.57
C PRO A 133 -1.16 -3.83 -22.19
N GLY A 134 -1.47 -4.65 -21.17
CA GLY A 134 -1.76 -4.20 -19.81
C GLY A 134 -3.07 -3.44 -19.62
N ARG A 135 -3.94 -3.31 -20.64
CA ARG A 135 -5.22 -2.58 -20.55
C ARG A 135 -6.36 -3.36 -21.18
N SER A 136 -7.42 -3.55 -20.39
CA SER A 136 -8.66 -4.20 -20.82
C SER A 136 -9.85 -3.32 -20.49
N ARG A 137 -10.92 -3.44 -21.27
CA ARG A 137 -12.23 -2.84 -20.99
C ARG A 137 -13.21 -3.94 -20.63
N LEU A 138 -13.87 -3.80 -19.49
CA LEU A 138 -14.94 -4.69 -19.08
C LEU A 138 -16.29 -4.02 -19.31
N VAL A 139 -17.14 -4.65 -20.09
CA VAL A 139 -18.58 -4.30 -20.15
C VAL A 139 -19.34 -5.45 -19.52
N TRP A 140 -20.25 -5.16 -18.59
CA TRP A 140 -21.01 -6.19 -17.89
C TRP A 140 -22.51 -5.92 -17.92
N ALA A 141 -23.27 -6.99 -17.86
CA ALA A 141 -24.71 -6.97 -17.67
C ALA A 141 -25.12 -8.11 -16.74
N PHE A 142 -26.10 -7.84 -15.88
CA PHE A 142 -26.64 -8.83 -14.95
C PHE A 142 -28.15 -9.02 -15.18
N PRO A 143 -28.55 -9.66 -16.30
CA PRO A 143 -29.96 -9.88 -16.59
C PRO A 143 -30.62 -10.66 -15.48
N ARG A 144 -31.79 -10.19 -15.02
CA ARG A 144 -32.61 -10.88 -14.04
C ARG A 144 -34.08 -10.72 -14.38
N ASN A 145 -34.87 -11.77 -14.16
CA ASN A 145 -36.33 -11.71 -14.23
C ASN A 145 -37.00 -11.72 -12.84
N VAL A 146 -36.19 -11.65 -11.77
CA VAL A 146 -36.62 -11.58 -10.37
C VAL A 146 -36.35 -10.20 -9.77
N GLY A 147 -37.30 -9.73 -8.96
CA GLY A 147 -37.14 -8.46 -8.23
C GLY A 147 -37.05 -7.22 -9.12
N VAL A 148 -37.56 -7.29 -10.36
CA VAL A 148 -37.50 -6.20 -11.36
C VAL A 148 -38.22 -4.93 -10.89
N TRP A 149 -39.17 -5.04 -9.96
CA TRP A 149 -39.82 -3.89 -9.32
C TRP A 149 -38.82 -2.96 -8.62
N MET A 150 -37.72 -3.51 -8.09
CA MET A 150 -36.66 -2.74 -7.44
C MET A 150 -35.97 -1.79 -8.41
N ASP A 151 -35.92 -2.11 -9.71
CA ASP A 151 -35.30 -1.25 -10.73
C ASP A 151 -36.09 0.05 -10.97
N LYS A 152 -37.36 0.10 -10.55
CA LYS A 152 -38.19 1.32 -10.60
C LYS A 152 -37.94 2.26 -9.44
N ILE A 153 -37.37 1.76 -8.34
CA ILE A 153 -37.19 2.51 -7.08
C ILE A 153 -35.72 2.86 -6.86
N ILE A 154 -34.84 1.90 -7.12
CA ILE A 154 -33.41 2.04 -6.86
C ILE A 154 -32.76 2.63 -8.12
N PRO A 155 -32.13 3.81 -8.02
CA PRO A 155 -31.50 4.43 -9.18
C PRO A 155 -30.29 3.62 -9.65
N ARG A 156 -30.06 3.62 -10.97
CA ARG A 156 -29.01 2.80 -11.62
C ARG A 156 -27.63 2.93 -10.98
N TRP A 157 -27.20 4.14 -10.63
CA TRP A 157 -25.89 4.38 -9.99
C TRP A 157 -25.72 3.65 -8.65
N TYR A 158 -26.81 3.41 -7.91
CA TYR A 158 -26.74 2.72 -6.62
C TYR A 158 -26.41 1.24 -6.79
N TYR A 159 -26.97 0.59 -7.82
CA TYR A 159 -26.56 -0.77 -8.19
C TYR A 159 -25.08 -0.84 -8.60
N HIS A 160 -24.59 0.19 -9.30
CA HIS A 160 -23.19 0.24 -9.71
C HIS A 160 -22.23 0.32 -8.52
N ILE A 161 -22.61 0.89 -7.36
CA ILE A 161 -21.75 0.90 -6.17
C ILE A 161 -21.38 -0.52 -5.74
N GLY A 162 -22.38 -1.40 -5.61
CA GLY A 162 -22.14 -2.79 -5.23
C GLY A 162 -21.36 -3.57 -6.29
N GLN A 163 -21.65 -3.33 -7.57
CA GLN A 163 -20.98 -3.99 -8.69
C GLN A 163 -19.51 -3.56 -8.83
N ASN A 164 -19.22 -2.26 -8.72
CA ASN A 164 -17.84 -1.76 -8.75
C ASN A 164 -17.06 -2.26 -7.53
N ALA A 165 -17.68 -2.33 -6.34
CA ALA A 165 -17.00 -2.87 -5.16
C ALA A 165 -16.49 -4.31 -5.34
N ILE A 166 -17.14 -5.09 -6.21
CA ILE A 166 -16.70 -6.44 -6.60
C ILE A 166 -15.53 -6.37 -7.57
N LEU A 167 -15.63 -5.54 -8.61
CA LEU A 167 -14.59 -5.43 -9.63
C LEU A 167 -13.29 -4.82 -9.08
N ASP A 168 -13.43 -3.77 -8.28
CA ASP A 168 -12.33 -3.00 -7.71
C ASP A 168 -11.47 -3.83 -6.75
N SER A 169 -12.03 -4.85 -6.09
CA SER A 169 -11.25 -5.72 -5.21
C SER A 169 -10.22 -6.56 -5.96
N ASP A 170 -10.43 -6.76 -7.25
CA ASP A 170 -9.62 -7.68 -8.06
C ASP A 170 -8.58 -6.90 -8.88
N ILE A 171 -8.82 -5.61 -9.15
CA ILE A 171 -7.98 -4.77 -10.03
C ILE A 171 -6.50 -4.88 -9.63
N TYR A 172 -6.20 -4.65 -8.35
CA TYR A 172 -4.81 -4.69 -7.89
C TYR A 172 -4.19 -6.09 -7.99
N LEU A 173 -4.94 -7.13 -7.60
CA LEU A 173 -4.45 -8.51 -7.61
C LEU A 173 -4.17 -8.97 -9.05
N LEU A 174 -5.09 -8.72 -9.98
CA LEU A 174 -4.96 -9.06 -11.40
C LEU A 174 -3.84 -8.28 -12.07
N HIS A 175 -3.65 -7.01 -11.70
CA HIS A 175 -2.57 -6.18 -12.24
C HIS A 175 -1.18 -6.70 -11.86
N ILE A 176 -1.04 -7.23 -10.64
CA ILE A 176 0.18 -7.89 -10.17
C ILE A 176 0.34 -9.29 -10.79
N GLU A 177 -0.75 -10.07 -10.87
CA GLU A 177 -0.77 -11.40 -11.49
C GLU A 177 -0.28 -11.34 -12.95
N GLU A 178 -0.74 -10.36 -13.74
CA GLU A 178 -0.30 -10.16 -15.13
C GLU A 178 1.22 -9.94 -15.24
N ARG A 179 1.79 -9.12 -14.36
CA ARG A 179 3.24 -8.83 -14.34
C ARG A 179 4.04 -10.05 -13.92
N ASN A 180 3.54 -10.82 -12.96
CA ASN A 180 4.15 -12.08 -12.56
C ASN A 180 4.14 -13.13 -13.66
N PHE A 181 3.09 -13.16 -14.48
CA PHE A 181 3.10 -14.01 -15.67
C PHE A 181 4.08 -13.51 -16.74
N ALA A 182 4.24 -12.20 -16.88
CA ALA A 182 5.19 -11.63 -17.83
C ALA A 182 6.64 -11.96 -17.49
N THR A 183 7.00 -12.06 -16.20
CA THR A 183 8.37 -12.41 -15.78
C THR A 183 8.72 -13.88 -16.02
N VAL A 184 7.78 -14.81 -15.82
CA VAL A 184 8.00 -16.25 -16.05
C VAL A 184 7.84 -16.64 -17.53
N GLY A 185 7.10 -15.83 -18.29
CA GLY A 185 6.74 -16.08 -19.67
C GLY A 185 5.45 -16.92 -19.81
N LEU A 186 4.59 -16.51 -20.74
CA LEU A 186 3.26 -17.10 -20.91
C LEU A 186 3.29 -18.58 -21.34
N ASP A 187 4.34 -19.03 -22.02
CA ASP A 187 4.49 -20.44 -22.40
C ASP A 187 4.74 -21.37 -21.21
N ASN A 188 5.28 -20.83 -20.11
CA ASN A 188 5.63 -21.55 -18.90
C ASN A 188 4.69 -21.26 -17.73
N TRP A 189 3.46 -20.79 -17.98
CA TRP A 189 2.54 -20.37 -16.92
C TRP A 189 2.25 -21.48 -15.88
N GLN A 190 2.26 -22.77 -16.26
CA GLN A 190 2.09 -23.90 -15.32
C GLN A 190 3.30 -24.14 -14.41
N LYS A 191 4.45 -23.54 -14.71
CA LYS A 191 5.61 -23.50 -13.81
C LYS A 191 5.48 -22.38 -12.79
N ALA A 192 4.83 -21.28 -13.19
CA ALA A 192 4.61 -20.11 -12.34
C ALA A 192 3.54 -20.36 -11.27
N CYS A 193 2.49 -21.11 -11.61
CA CYS A 193 1.35 -21.29 -10.71
C CYS A 193 0.93 -22.74 -10.55
N TYR A 194 0.26 -23.03 -9.43
CA TYR A 194 -0.24 -24.35 -9.05
C TYR A 194 -1.74 -24.31 -8.91
N VAL A 195 -2.45 -24.92 -9.86
CA VAL A 195 -3.92 -24.91 -10.00
C VAL A 195 -4.48 -26.34 -9.86
N PRO A 196 -4.59 -26.88 -8.62
CA PRO A 196 -4.86 -28.30 -8.42
C PRO A 196 -6.33 -28.69 -8.32
N THR A 197 -7.24 -27.73 -8.24
CA THR A 197 -8.64 -27.98 -7.89
C THR A 197 -9.53 -27.98 -9.13
N SER A 198 -10.68 -28.66 -9.07
CA SER A 198 -11.67 -28.59 -10.15
C SER A 198 -12.16 -27.17 -10.41
N SER A 199 -12.10 -26.29 -9.40
CA SER A 199 -12.45 -24.87 -9.54
C SER A 199 -11.54 -24.13 -10.52
N ASP A 200 -10.33 -24.63 -10.75
CA ASP A 200 -9.36 -24.04 -11.67
C ASP A 200 -9.58 -24.42 -13.13
N ASN A 201 -10.44 -25.41 -13.42
CA ASN A 201 -10.62 -26.01 -14.75
C ASN A 201 -10.92 -24.98 -15.83
N MET A 202 -11.71 -23.95 -15.52
CA MET A 202 -12.03 -22.89 -16.49
C MET A 202 -10.82 -22.03 -16.85
N ILE A 203 -9.97 -21.71 -15.87
CA ILE A 203 -8.76 -20.92 -16.10
C ILE A 203 -7.76 -21.75 -16.91
N ILE A 204 -7.58 -23.02 -16.55
CA ILE A 204 -6.74 -23.97 -17.30
C ILE A 204 -7.22 -24.06 -18.75
N THR A 205 -8.53 -24.23 -18.96
CA THR A 205 -9.15 -24.33 -20.28
C THR A 205 -8.95 -23.07 -21.09
N PHE A 206 -9.18 -21.88 -20.51
CA PHE A 206 -8.94 -20.61 -21.19
C PHE A 206 -7.48 -20.44 -21.60
N ARG A 207 -6.52 -20.73 -20.71
CA ARG A 207 -5.09 -20.62 -21.01
C ARG A 207 -4.67 -21.59 -22.12
N ASN A 208 -5.17 -22.82 -22.10
CA ASN A 208 -4.90 -23.80 -23.15
C ASN A 208 -5.56 -23.42 -24.48
N TRP A 209 -6.78 -22.90 -24.46
CA TRP A 209 -7.47 -22.36 -25.63
C TRP A 209 -6.67 -21.19 -26.23
N PHE A 210 -6.27 -20.22 -25.41
CA PHE A 210 -5.52 -19.03 -25.82
C PHE A 210 -4.13 -19.39 -26.35
N ARG A 211 -3.47 -20.40 -25.76
CA ARG A 211 -2.25 -21.00 -26.32
C ARG A 211 -2.49 -21.59 -27.71
N LYS A 212 -3.47 -22.49 -27.82
CA LYS A 212 -3.72 -23.30 -29.01
C LYS A 212 -4.14 -22.45 -30.21
N TYR A 213 -5.06 -21.50 -29.99
CA TYR A 213 -5.68 -20.74 -31.08
C TYR A 213 -5.07 -19.35 -31.26
N CYS A 214 -4.39 -18.80 -30.26
CA CYS A 214 -3.86 -17.44 -30.31
C CYS A 214 -2.35 -17.33 -30.01
N LYS A 215 -1.65 -18.45 -29.77
CA LYS A 215 -0.21 -18.47 -29.40
C LYS A 215 0.13 -17.54 -28.22
N HIS A 216 -0.77 -17.43 -27.25
CA HIS A 216 -0.68 -16.50 -26.11
C HIS A 216 -0.64 -15.01 -26.47
N GLN A 217 -1.04 -14.64 -27.68
CA GLN A 217 -0.96 -13.27 -28.15
C GLN A 217 -2.31 -12.78 -28.67
N ILE A 218 -2.55 -11.49 -28.49
CA ILE A 218 -3.67 -10.80 -29.14
C ILE A 218 -3.16 -10.31 -30.49
N GLY A 219 -3.89 -10.63 -31.56
CA GLY A 219 -3.65 -10.07 -32.88
C GLY A 219 -4.08 -8.62 -32.93
N TRP A 220 -3.21 -7.69 -32.51
CA TRP A 220 -3.48 -6.26 -32.56
C TRP A 220 -3.61 -5.79 -34.00
N ALA A 221 -4.64 -4.99 -34.30
CA ALA A 221 -4.86 -4.44 -35.64
C ALA A 221 -3.70 -3.53 -36.09
N THR A 222 -3.03 -2.88 -35.13
CA THR A 222 -1.79 -2.14 -35.35
C THR A 222 -0.60 -2.90 -34.75
N PRO A 223 0.60 -2.80 -35.34
CA PRO A 223 1.80 -3.37 -34.73
C PRO A 223 2.06 -2.71 -33.37
N ILE A 224 1.81 -3.43 -32.29
CA ILE A 224 2.08 -3.00 -30.92
C ILE A 224 3.06 -3.99 -30.30
N THR A 225 4.12 -3.48 -29.68
CA THR A 225 5.01 -4.29 -28.85
C THR A 225 4.24 -4.78 -27.63
N ASN A 226 4.21 -6.09 -27.36
CA ASN A 226 3.50 -6.69 -26.22
C ASN A 226 4.18 -6.41 -24.86
N GLN A 227 4.77 -5.22 -24.69
CA GLN A 227 5.39 -4.79 -23.45
C GLN A 227 4.36 -4.14 -22.53
N LEU A 228 4.32 -4.57 -21.28
CA LEU A 228 3.44 -3.98 -20.28
C LEU A 228 3.90 -2.55 -19.94
N PRO A 229 2.97 -1.60 -19.77
CA PRO A 229 3.33 -0.26 -19.33
C PRO A 229 3.88 -0.27 -17.89
N PRO A 230 4.62 0.77 -17.48
CA PRO A 230 5.05 0.95 -16.11
C PRO A 230 3.89 0.82 -15.13
N THR A 231 4.13 0.19 -13.98
CA THR A 231 3.12 0.00 -12.94
C THR A 231 2.78 1.36 -12.29
N PRO A 232 1.54 1.86 -12.39
CA PRO A 232 1.12 3.04 -11.64
C PRO A 232 1.02 2.74 -10.13
N SER A 233 0.82 3.78 -9.31
CA SER A 233 0.60 3.59 -7.87
C SER A 233 -0.70 2.82 -7.62
N LYS A 234 -0.80 2.17 -6.46
CA LYS A 234 -2.02 1.44 -6.08
C LYS A 234 -3.25 2.34 -6.07
N ASP A 235 -3.09 3.58 -5.63
CA ASP A 235 -4.19 4.55 -5.57
C ASP A 235 -4.64 4.99 -6.96
N GLN A 236 -3.70 5.16 -7.89
CA GLN A 236 -4.03 5.40 -9.30
C GLN A 236 -4.76 4.21 -9.94
N LEU A 237 -4.38 2.96 -9.59
CA LEU A 237 -5.08 1.77 -10.07
C LEU A 237 -6.51 1.67 -9.55
N LEU A 238 -6.73 2.06 -8.31
CA LEU A 238 -8.02 1.98 -7.62
C LEU A 238 -8.86 3.26 -7.78
N ASP A 239 -8.41 4.23 -8.59
CA ASP A 239 -9.19 5.42 -8.92
C ASP A 239 -10.38 5.06 -9.82
N ARG A 240 -11.55 5.05 -9.19
CA ARG A 240 -12.85 4.74 -9.80
C ARG A 240 -13.35 5.87 -10.69
N TYR A 241 -12.90 7.11 -10.46
CA TYR A 241 -13.42 8.25 -11.19
C TYR A 241 -13.09 8.11 -12.69
N TRP A 242 -11.84 7.84 -13.01
CA TRP A 242 -11.36 7.67 -14.39
C TRP A 242 -11.77 6.34 -15.01
N SER A 243 -11.74 5.26 -14.22
CA SER A 243 -12.07 3.91 -14.70
C SER A 243 -13.57 3.68 -14.92
N HIS A 244 -14.45 4.40 -14.20
CA HIS A 244 -15.91 4.22 -14.31
C HIS A 244 -16.72 5.52 -14.30
N VAL A 245 -16.60 6.36 -13.26
CA VAL A 245 -17.60 7.42 -12.99
C VAL A 245 -17.69 8.43 -14.12
N MET A 246 -16.57 8.89 -14.65
CA MET A 246 -16.54 9.86 -15.74
C MET A 246 -17.17 9.32 -17.03
N GLN A 247 -17.13 7.99 -17.23
CA GLN A 247 -17.62 7.31 -18.43
C GLN A 247 -19.10 6.91 -18.29
N CYS A 248 -19.64 6.89 -17.07
CA CYS A 248 -21.02 6.52 -16.80
C CYS A 248 -21.91 7.74 -16.56
N THR A 249 -22.89 7.97 -17.44
CA THR A 249 -23.84 9.09 -17.33
C THR A 249 -24.66 9.08 -16.03
N SER A 250 -24.97 7.89 -15.49
CA SER A 250 -25.73 7.78 -14.24
C SER A 250 -24.88 8.09 -13.01
N CYS A 251 -23.65 7.57 -12.93
CA CYS A 251 -22.76 7.82 -11.80
C CYS A 251 -22.21 9.25 -11.81
N SER A 252 -21.77 9.77 -12.96
CA SER A 252 -21.35 11.17 -13.07
C SER A 252 -22.49 12.16 -12.75
N GLY A 253 -23.71 11.87 -13.19
CA GLY A 253 -24.89 12.66 -12.85
C GLY A 253 -25.20 12.63 -11.35
N ALA A 254 -25.11 11.46 -10.72
CA ALA A 254 -25.27 11.31 -9.27
C ALA A 254 -24.19 12.06 -8.48
N LEU A 255 -22.92 11.92 -8.90
CA LEU A 255 -21.78 12.63 -8.30
C LEU A 255 -21.97 14.15 -8.32
N LYS A 256 -22.35 14.71 -9.49
CA LYS A 256 -22.62 16.15 -9.62
C LYS A 256 -23.71 16.63 -8.66
N LYS A 257 -24.83 15.90 -8.57
CA LYS A 257 -25.94 16.22 -7.66
C LYS A 257 -25.53 16.11 -6.20
N MET A 258 -24.78 15.07 -5.82
CA MET A 258 -24.31 14.89 -4.45
C MET A 258 -23.26 15.92 -4.05
N LYS A 259 -22.34 16.31 -4.94
CA LYS A 259 -21.42 17.43 -4.70
C LYS A 259 -22.16 18.75 -4.53
N ALA A 260 -23.17 19.01 -5.35
CA ALA A 260 -24.03 20.18 -5.16
C ALA A 260 -24.76 20.15 -3.80
N LEU A 261 -25.27 18.98 -3.39
CA LEU A 261 -25.91 18.80 -2.07
C LEU A 261 -24.90 18.98 -0.92
N GLU A 262 -23.68 18.46 -1.05
CA GLU A 262 -22.60 18.63 -0.07
C GLU A 262 -22.33 20.12 0.17
N VAL A 263 -22.16 20.90 -0.90
CA VAL A 263 -21.96 22.35 -0.83
C VAL A 263 -23.20 23.06 -0.28
N ALA A 264 -24.41 22.67 -0.73
CA ALA A 264 -25.65 23.27 -0.25
C ALA A 264 -25.86 23.05 1.26
N LEU A 265 -25.52 21.88 1.80
CA LEU A 265 -25.59 21.58 3.23
C LEU A 265 -24.58 22.40 4.04
N GLN A 266 -23.38 22.62 3.51
CA GLN A 266 -22.38 23.51 4.13
C GLN A 266 -22.86 24.96 4.14
N VAL A 267 -23.36 25.45 3.01
CA VAL A 267 -23.91 26.81 2.89
C VAL A 267 -25.12 26.97 3.81
N ALA A 268 -26.03 25.99 3.87
CA ALA A 268 -27.18 26.01 4.76
C ALA A 268 -26.74 26.05 6.23
N SER A 269 -25.76 25.24 6.64
CA SER A 269 -25.22 25.28 8.00
C SER A 269 -24.68 26.66 8.36
N VAL A 270 -23.90 27.29 7.48
CA VAL A 270 -23.32 28.62 7.73
C VAL A 270 -24.41 29.70 7.72
N ALA A 271 -25.34 29.65 6.77
CA ALA A 271 -26.43 30.60 6.64
C ALA A 271 -27.40 30.54 7.83
N VAL A 272 -27.73 29.35 8.32
CA VAL A 272 -28.59 29.15 9.50
C VAL A 272 -27.92 29.71 10.76
N VAL A 273 -26.63 29.45 10.92
CA VAL A 273 -25.83 29.99 12.02
C VAL A 273 -25.72 31.52 11.93
N GLY A 274 -25.44 32.07 10.75
CA GLY A 274 -25.36 33.50 10.51
C GLY A 274 -26.71 34.21 10.71
N PHE A 275 -27.81 33.62 10.26
CA PHE A 275 -29.16 34.16 10.46
C PHE A 275 -29.50 34.26 11.94
N LEU A 276 -29.21 33.22 12.75
CA LEU A 276 -29.44 33.28 14.19
C LEU A 276 -28.56 34.32 14.90
N ALA A 277 -27.35 34.57 14.41
CA ALA A 277 -26.45 35.58 14.96
C ALA A 277 -26.95 37.01 14.71
N VAL A 278 -27.68 37.24 13.61
CA VAL A 278 -28.18 38.57 13.18
C VAL A 278 -29.67 38.80 13.54
N ALA A 279 -30.45 37.74 13.68
CA ALA A 279 -31.88 37.83 13.96
C ALA A 279 -32.13 38.52 15.31
N LYS A 280 -32.75 39.70 15.27
CA LYS A 280 -33.25 40.38 16.48
C LYS A 280 -34.22 39.45 17.21
N GLY A 281 -34.24 39.55 18.55
CA GLY A 281 -34.93 38.63 19.46
C GLY A 281 -36.45 38.44 19.27
N THR A 282 -37.06 39.02 18.25
CA THR A 282 -38.49 38.93 17.92
C THR A 282 -38.87 37.78 16.98
N VAL A 283 -37.94 37.19 16.21
CA VAL A 283 -38.27 36.18 15.17
C VAL A 283 -38.27 34.73 15.68
N VAL A 284 -37.33 34.37 16.57
CA VAL A 284 -37.28 33.05 17.22
C VAL A 284 -37.16 33.26 18.73
N THR A 285 -38.26 33.06 19.44
CA THR A 285 -38.42 33.57 20.81
C THR A 285 -38.13 32.53 21.88
N SER A 286 -38.40 31.24 21.63
CA SER A 286 -38.15 30.17 22.61
C SER A 286 -36.75 29.58 22.51
N VAL A 287 -36.18 29.21 23.67
CA VAL A 287 -34.89 28.49 23.77
C VAL A 287 -34.95 27.17 23.00
N VAL A 288 -36.11 26.50 23.03
CA VAL A 288 -36.35 25.23 22.34
C VAL A 288 -36.23 25.40 20.82
N GLN A 289 -36.89 26.40 20.23
CA GLN A 289 -36.82 26.65 18.79
C GLN A 289 -35.41 27.00 18.34
N ARG A 290 -34.70 27.82 19.10
CA ARG A 290 -33.32 28.19 18.75
C ARG A 290 -32.36 26.99 18.88
N SER A 291 -32.50 26.19 19.95
CA SER A 291 -31.75 24.93 20.11
C SER A 291 -32.01 23.96 18.97
N ALA A 292 -33.25 23.88 18.49
CA ALA A 292 -33.62 23.06 17.34
C ALA A 292 -32.98 23.55 16.03
N VAL A 293 -32.97 24.87 15.78
CA VAL A 293 -32.35 25.45 14.57
C VAL A 293 -30.83 25.22 14.57
N VAL A 294 -30.22 25.28 15.74
CA VAL A 294 -28.80 25.03 15.97
C VAL A 294 -28.45 23.56 15.74
N ALA A 295 -29.24 22.66 16.32
CA ALA A 295 -29.10 21.24 16.09
C ALA A 295 -29.25 20.93 14.60
N ALA A 296 -30.16 21.59 13.90
CA ALA A 296 -30.31 21.47 12.44
C ALA A 296 -29.04 21.94 11.69
N ALA A 297 -28.41 23.05 12.08
CA ALA A 297 -27.15 23.48 11.46
C ALA A 297 -26.01 22.48 11.69
N VAL A 298 -25.84 21.99 12.92
CA VAL A 298 -24.85 20.95 13.26
C VAL A 298 -25.12 19.68 12.45
N LEU A 299 -26.37 19.24 12.35
CA LEU A 299 -26.79 18.09 11.55
C LEU A 299 -26.52 18.30 10.06
N CYS A 300 -26.76 19.49 9.51
CA CYS A 300 -26.43 19.81 8.12
C CYS A 300 -24.92 19.72 7.86
N PHE A 301 -24.09 20.27 8.74
CA PHE A 301 -22.64 20.17 8.61
C PHE A 301 -22.16 18.72 8.74
N ALA A 302 -22.64 17.98 9.75
CA ALA A 302 -22.33 16.57 9.94
C ALA A 302 -22.77 15.74 8.73
N ALA A 303 -23.96 16.00 8.18
CA ALA A 303 -24.45 15.36 6.96
C ALA A 303 -23.58 15.70 5.75
N SER A 304 -23.08 16.93 5.61
CA SER A 304 -22.14 17.27 4.53
C SER A 304 -20.82 16.52 4.65
N ARG A 305 -20.30 16.33 5.87
CA ARG A 305 -19.04 15.59 6.12
C ARG A 305 -19.21 14.11 5.87
N TRP A 306 -20.35 13.56 6.31
CA TRP A 306 -20.75 12.21 5.97
C TRP A 306 -20.87 12.03 4.45
N LEU A 307 -21.51 12.98 3.77
CA LEU A 307 -21.71 12.93 2.32
C LEU A 307 -20.38 13.04 1.56
N ALA A 308 -19.46 13.91 1.99
CA ALA A 308 -18.12 14.00 1.40
C ALA A 308 -17.38 12.65 1.49
N ASN A 309 -17.40 12.01 2.66
CA ASN A 309 -16.79 10.69 2.85
C ASN A 309 -17.52 9.59 2.05
N PHE A 310 -18.86 9.67 1.96
CA PHE A 310 -19.64 8.78 1.10
C PHE A 310 -19.26 8.94 -0.38
N ILE A 311 -19.12 10.17 -0.86
CA ILE A 311 -18.72 10.45 -2.23
C ILE A 311 -17.32 9.89 -2.50
N GLU A 312 -16.36 10.19 -1.63
CA GLU A 312 -14.97 9.71 -1.76
C GLU A 312 -14.95 8.18 -1.89
N LYS A 313 -15.56 7.49 -0.93
CA LYS A 313 -15.59 6.03 -0.87
C LYS A 313 -16.24 5.37 -2.09
N ASN A 314 -17.33 5.94 -2.60
CA ASN A 314 -18.17 5.29 -3.61
C ASN A 314 -17.92 5.79 -5.04
N PHE A 315 -17.30 6.95 -5.25
CA PHE A 315 -17.07 7.54 -6.58
C PHE A 315 -15.61 7.75 -6.92
N TYR A 316 -14.70 7.88 -5.96
CA TYR A 316 -13.29 8.10 -6.22
C TYR A 316 -12.45 6.89 -5.86
N PHE A 317 -12.44 6.48 -4.60
CA PHE A 317 -11.49 5.49 -4.13
C PHE A 317 -12.04 4.68 -2.96
N GLN A 318 -11.74 3.39 -2.93
CA GLN A 318 -12.04 2.53 -1.80
C GLN A 318 -10.79 1.76 -1.39
N ASP A 319 -10.26 2.05 -0.20
CA ASP A 319 -9.15 1.27 0.35
C ASP A 319 -9.64 -0.10 0.81
N TYR A 320 -9.19 -1.15 0.12
CA TYR A 320 -9.50 -2.52 0.47
C TYR A 320 -8.64 -3.07 1.63
N LYS A 321 -7.66 -2.33 2.17
CA LYS A 321 -6.90 -2.72 3.38
C LYS A 321 -7.59 -2.37 4.72
N ALA A 322 -8.50 -1.39 4.74
CA ALA A 322 -8.91 -0.72 5.99
C ALA A 322 -10.27 -1.12 6.61
N MET A 323 -10.91 -2.22 6.21
CA MET A 323 -12.15 -2.67 6.90
C MET A 323 -11.83 -3.73 7.96
N ALA A 324 -11.59 -3.29 9.19
CA ALA A 324 -12.05 -4.08 10.33
C ALA A 324 -13.60 -4.08 10.30
N PRO A 325 -14.27 -5.20 10.59
CA PRO A 325 -15.73 -5.21 10.63
C PRO A 325 -16.20 -4.20 11.69
N LEU A 326 -17.16 -3.35 11.32
CA LEU A 326 -17.79 -2.33 12.16
C LEU A 326 -18.35 -2.89 13.49
N SER A 327 -18.42 -4.21 13.65
CA SER A 327 -18.84 -4.92 14.86
C SER A 327 -17.88 -4.77 16.05
N LEU A 328 -16.66 -4.27 15.87
CA LEU A 328 -15.67 -4.12 16.96
C LEU A 328 -15.74 -2.77 17.70
N LEU A 329 -16.45 -1.76 17.17
CA LEU A 329 -16.61 -0.45 17.82
C LEU A 329 -17.77 -0.40 18.84
N LEU A 330 -18.60 -1.45 18.91
CA LEU A 330 -19.77 -1.52 19.81
C LEU A 330 -19.53 -2.34 21.09
N ARG A 331 -18.29 -2.77 21.37
CA ARG A 331 -17.92 -3.33 22.69
C ARG A 331 -16.91 -2.42 23.37
N SER A 332 -17.41 -1.31 23.91
CA SER A 332 -16.71 -0.49 24.89
C SER A 332 -16.51 -1.28 26.19
N GLY A 333 -15.28 -1.23 26.71
CA GLY A 333 -14.93 -1.90 27.96
C GLY A 333 -13.48 -1.69 28.37
N ALA A 334 -12.89 -0.51 28.14
CA ALA A 334 -11.62 -0.13 28.73
C ALA A 334 -11.85 1.13 29.59
N ARG A 335 -11.77 0.95 30.91
CA ARG A 335 -11.83 2.02 31.91
C ARG A 335 -10.57 2.90 31.81
N PRO A 336 -10.66 4.23 31.94
CA PRO A 336 -9.48 5.07 32.07
C PRO A 336 -8.87 4.91 33.47
N ALA A 337 -7.56 4.72 33.54
CA ALA A 337 -6.79 4.79 34.77
C ALA A 337 -6.75 6.24 35.28
N SER A 338 -6.93 6.36 36.58
CA SER A 338 -7.03 7.58 37.40
C SER A 338 -5.72 8.38 37.47
N LEU A 339 -5.82 9.70 37.27
CA LEU A 339 -4.83 10.70 37.64
C LEU A 339 -4.94 11.06 39.13
N PRO A 340 -3.83 11.25 39.87
CA PRO A 340 -3.82 12.07 41.08
C PRO A 340 -3.49 13.54 40.76
N LEU A 341 -4.16 14.42 41.51
CA LEU A 341 -4.17 15.88 41.45
C LEU A 341 -3.09 16.53 42.35
N ARG A 342 -2.89 17.85 42.11
CA ARG A 342 -2.53 18.95 43.05
C ARG A 342 -1.01 19.23 43.27
N VAL A 343 -0.42 20.45 43.38
CA VAL A 343 -0.82 21.86 43.68
C VAL A 343 0.30 22.87 43.23
N ASP A 344 -0.12 24.06 42.77
CA ASP A 344 0.41 25.45 42.76
C ASP A 344 1.82 25.90 42.30
N GLY A 345 1.84 27.09 41.67
CA GLY A 345 2.98 28.02 41.61
C GLY A 345 2.91 29.07 40.49
N ALA A 346 2.50 30.30 40.80
CA ALA A 346 2.29 31.43 39.89
C ALA A 346 3.58 32.02 39.28
N ALA A 347 3.48 32.65 38.09
CA ALA A 347 3.93 34.02 37.85
C ALA A 347 3.56 34.52 36.43
N SER A 348 2.98 35.71 36.40
CA SER A 348 2.63 36.54 35.26
C SER A 348 3.84 37.24 34.63
N GLN A 349 3.81 37.53 33.33
CA GLN A 349 4.20 38.85 32.80
C GLN A 349 3.68 39.09 31.37
N SER A 350 3.11 40.28 31.21
CA SER A 350 2.57 40.92 30.01
C SER A 350 3.65 41.86 29.44
N ILE A 351 3.81 42.04 28.12
CA ILE A 351 3.45 43.21 27.28
C ILE A 351 4.49 43.10 26.12
N ALA A 352 4.20 43.13 24.82
CA ALA A 352 3.89 44.33 24.06
C ALA A 352 3.45 43.99 22.63
N SER A 353 2.41 44.70 22.18
CA SER A 353 2.00 44.87 20.79
C SER A 353 3.08 45.54 19.95
N LEU A 354 3.30 45.10 18.71
CA LEU A 354 3.79 45.98 17.65
C LEU A 354 3.02 45.72 16.35
N ALA A 355 2.62 46.84 15.76
CA ALA A 355 1.66 47.01 14.68
C ALA A 355 2.13 46.47 13.32
N ALA A 356 1.13 46.14 12.49
CA ALA A 356 1.30 45.93 11.07
C ALA A 356 1.58 47.25 10.31
N PRO A 357 2.36 47.19 9.22
CA PRO A 357 2.28 48.16 8.13
C PRO A 357 1.91 47.45 6.80
N PRO A 358 1.58 48.17 5.71
CA PRO A 358 0.28 48.06 5.07
C PRO A 358 0.30 47.36 3.70
N ARG A 359 -0.87 46.90 3.28
CA ARG A 359 -1.14 46.54 1.88
C ARG A 359 -1.20 47.79 1.02
N ARG A 360 -0.45 47.81 -0.08
CA ARG A 360 -0.77 48.62 -1.26
C ARG A 360 -0.64 47.83 -2.56
N PRO A 361 -1.42 48.18 -3.60
CA PRO A 361 -1.71 47.35 -4.75
C PRO A 361 -0.76 47.67 -5.92
N TRP A 362 -0.36 46.65 -6.66
CA TRP A 362 0.45 46.83 -7.86
C TRP A 362 -0.40 46.80 -9.12
N ILE A 363 -0.39 47.97 -9.77
CA ILE A 363 -0.98 48.33 -11.05
C ILE A 363 -0.16 47.69 -12.17
N GLY A 364 -0.84 47.17 -13.19
CA GLY A 364 -0.21 46.65 -14.40
C GLY A 364 0.34 47.75 -15.29
N ARG A 365 1.51 47.48 -15.89
CA ARG A 365 1.97 48.03 -17.18
C ARG A 365 2.91 46.99 -17.81
N GLY A 366 2.56 46.54 -19.01
CA GLY A 366 3.42 45.69 -19.82
C GLY A 366 4.43 46.51 -20.63
N VAL A 367 5.55 45.89 -21.03
CA VAL A 367 6.34 46.23 -22.23
C VAL A 367 7.11 44.99 -22.71
N ALA A 368 6.90 44.69 -24.01
CA ALA A 368 7.74 44.08 -25.04
C ALA A 368 8.53 42.77 -24.82
N LEU A 369 8.11 41.75 -25.56
CA LEU A 369 8.93 40.64 -26.07
C LEU A 369 10.11 41.16 -26.90
N ARG A 370 11.28 40.52 -26.74
CA ARG A 370 12.34 40.47 -27.76
C ARG A 370 12.75 39.01 -28.00
N LEU A 371 12.48 38.55 -29.22
CA LEU A 371 13.13 37.41 -29.87
C LEU A 371 14.52 37.84 -30.38
N PRO A 372 15.44 36.89 -30.57
CA PRO A 372 16.26 36.91 -31.78
C PRO A 372 16.19 35.59 -32.57
N THR A 373 15.69 35.77 -33.79
CA THR A 373 16.05 35.20 -35.10
C THR A 373 17.22 34.21 -35.25
N SER A 374 16.87 33.09 -35.89
CA SER A 374 17.52 32.37 -37.01
C SER A 374 18.91 32.81 -37.53
N VAL A 375 19.80 31.83 -37.70
CA VAL A 375 20.75 31.76 -38.83
C VAL A 375 20.82 30.31 -39.32
N SER A 376 20.48 30.11 -40.59
CA SER A 376 20.81 28.90 -41.37
C SER A 376 22.21 29.05 -41.98
N ALA A 377 22.99 27.97 -41.98
CA ALA A 377 24.02 27.74 -42.99
C ALA A 377 24.23 26.23 -43.19
N VAL A 378 24.42 25.86 -44.45
CA VAL A 378 24.43 24.50 -45.03
C VAL A 378 25.88 24.06 -45.28
N SER A 379 26.08 22.73 -45.37
CA SER A 379 27.23 21.99 -45.91
C SER A 379 28.31 21.63 -44.87
N ALA A 380 28.89 20.42 -44.81
CA ALA A 380 28.98 19.34 -45.79
C ALA A 380 28.93 17.96 -45.09
N ALA A 381 28.49 16.96 -45.85
CA ALA A 381 28.46 15.57 -45.46
C ALA A 381 29.86 14.94 -45.51
N GLU A 382 30.22 14.16 -44.50
CA GLU A 382 31.15 13.03 -44.64
C GLU A 382 30.49 11.79 -44.04
N THR A 383 30.46 10.75 -44.85
CA THR A 383 29.76 9.48 -44.64
C THR A 383 30.73 8.53 -43.94
N GLU A 384 30.58 8.33 -42.62
CA GLU A 384 31.19 7.18 -41.94
C GLU A 384 30.17 6.05 -41.84
N THR A 385 30.61 4.89 -42.32
CA THR A 385 29.81 3.69 -42.52
C THR A 385 29.64 2.98 -41.17
N GLU A 386 28.42 2.99 -40.63
CA GLU A 386 28.08 2.22 -39.42
C GLU A 386 28.22 0.71 -39.69
N THR A 387 29.16 0.09 -38.98
CA THR A 387 29.20 -1.37 -38.81
C THR A 387 28.26 -1.76 -37.67
N PRO A 388 27.47 -2.84 -37.80
CA PRO A 388 26.53 -3.25 -36.75
C PRO A 388 27.30 -3.72 -35.50
N PRO A 389 26.77 -3.51 -34.29
CA PRO A 389 27.45 -3.91 -33.07
C PRO A 389 27.52 -5.43 -32.98
N VAL A 390 28.73 -5.96 -32.97
CA VAL A 390 29.02 -7.35 -32.65
C VAL A 390 28.63 -7.58 -31.19
N ALA A 391 27.80 -8.61 -30.96
CA ALA A 391 27.47 -9.07 -29.62
C ALA A 391 28.77 -9.45 -28.88
N GLU A 392 29.12 -8.69 -27.85
CA GLU A 392 30.27 -8.96 -27.01
C GLU A 392 29.97 -10.21 -26.17
N GLU A 393 30.58 -11.34 -26.55
CA GLU A 393 30.56 -12.56 -25.75
C GLU A 393 31.10 -12.27 -24.35
N VAL A 394 30.28 -12.60 -23.33
CA VAL A 394 30.65 -12.53 -21.92
C VAL A 394 31.82 -13.49 -21.67
N ARG A 395 33.05 -12.98 -21.69
CA ARG A 395 34.23 -13.71 -21.24
C ARG A 395 34.04 -14.11 -19.77
N ALA A 396 34.18 -15.41 -19.49
CA ALA A 396 34.25 -15.92 -18.13
C ALA A 396 35.38 -15.22 -17.35
N PRO A 397 35.21 -14.92 -16.04
CA PRO A 397 36.25 -14.29 -15.25
C PRO A 397 37.56 -15.08 -15.30
N ALA A 398 38.68 -14.35 -15.37
CA ALA A 398 39.99 -14.89 -15.03
C ALA A 398 39.93 -15.47 -13.60
N ALA A 399 40.50 -16.65 -13.40
CA ALA A 399 40.59 -17.29 -12.09
C ALA A 399 41.37 -16.37 -11.13
N GLY A 400 40.69 -15.85 -10.09
CA GLY A 400 41.32 -15.04 -9.02
C GLY A 400 40.69 -13.68 -8.72
N GLU A 401 39.70 -13.20 -9.47
CA GLU A 401 38.97 -11.96 -9.11
C GLU A 401 37.92 -12.23 -8.02
N GLU A 402 38.16 -11.72 -6.81
CA GLU A 402 37.19 -11.70 -5.72
C GLU A 402 35.96 -10.86 -6.12
N ARG A 403 34.75 -11.42 -6.02
CA ARG A 403 33.49 -10.75 -6.40
C ARG A 403 32.51 -10.78 -5.25
N PHE A 404 31.75 -9.69 -5.10
CA PHE A 404 30.74 -9.58 -4.07
C PHE A 404 29.46 -10.33 -4.48
N ASP A 405 29.05 -11.31 -3.68
CA ASP A 405 27.75 -11.98 -3.84
C ASP A 405 26.68 -11.22 -3.05
N TRP A 406 25.78 -10.54 -3.79
CA TRP A 406 24.64 -9.81 -3.24
C TRP A 406 23.59 -10.73 -2.61
N LEU A 407 23.49 -11.99 -3.02
CA LEU A 407 22.51 -12.93 -2.48
C LEU A 407 23.03 -13.68 -1.25
N ASP A 408 24.33 -13.62 -0.98
CA ASP A 408 24.95 -14.24 0.20
C ASP A 408 25.01 -13.28 1.41
N GLN A 409 24.06 -12.35 1.56
CA GLN A 409 24.08 -11.29 2.58
C GLN A 409 22.76 -11.16 3.34
N TRP A 410 22.82 -10.63 4.56
CA TRP A 410 21.63 -10.26 5.34
C TRP A 410 21.13 -8.88 4.95
N TYR A 411 19.82 -8.77 4.73
CA TYR A 411 19.16 -7.49 4.42
C TYR A 411 18.08 -7.15 5.45
N PRO A 412 17.99 -5.87 5.85
CA PRO A 412 16.95 -5.43 6.75
C PRO A 412 15.64 -5.18 5.99
N VAL A 413 14.54 -5.70 6.54
CA VAL A 413 13.19 -5.61 5.98
C VAL A 413 12.45 -4.38 6.53
N ALA A 414 12.44 -4.24 7.86
CA ALA A 414 11.78 -3.14 8.58
C ALA A 414 12.18 -3.12 10.06
N PRO A 415 12.10 -1.97 10.75
CA PRO A 415 12.05 -1.92 12.21
C PRO A 415 10.82 -2.67 12.74
N VAL A 416 11.00 -3.49 13.77
CA VAL A 416 9.90 -4.28 14.35
C VAL A 416 8.79 -3.38 14.91
N CYS A 417 9.14 -2.21 15.44
CA CYS A 417 8.19 -1.23 15.95
C CYS A 417 7.27 -0.62 14.87
N ASP A 418 7.61 -0.78 13.59
CA ASP A 418 6.79 -0.36 12.45
C ASP A 418 5.98 -1.52 11.83
N LEU A 419 6.12 -2.74 12.37
CA LEU A 419 5.36 -3.91 11.96
C LEU A 419 4.21 -4.17 12.95
N ASP A 420 2.98 -4.19 12.43
CA ASP A 420 1.78 -4.61 13.16
C ASP A 420 1.63 -6.14 13.09
N PRO A 421 1.74 -6.88 14.20
CA PRO A 421 1.70 -8.35 14.19
C PRO A 421 0.35 -8.93 13.74
N ARG A 422 -0.70 -8.10 13.61
CA ARG A 422 -2.06 -8.54 13.23
C ARG A 422 -2.26 -8.64 11.72
N LYS A 423 -1.31 -8.20 10.90
CA LYS A 423 -1.45 -8.13 9.44
C LYS A 423 -0.11 -8.41 8.73
N PRO A 424 -0.16 -8.90 7.48
CA PRO A 424 1.04 -9.02 6.67
C PRO A 424 1.56 -7.66 6.19
N HIS A 425 2.86 -7.58 5.96
CA HIS A 425 3.58 -6.40 5.49
C HIS A 425 4.41 -6.73 4.25
N GLY A 426 3.95 -6.29 3.09
CA GLY A 426 4.71 -6.43 1.84
C GLY A 426 5.86 -5.44 1.76
N LYS A 427 7.04 -5.92 1.39
CA LYS A 427 8.26 -5.14 1.18
C LYS A 427 8.95 -5.58 -0.10
N MET A 428 9.66 -4.65 -0.72
CA MET A 428 10.58 -4.95 -1.80
C MET A 428 12.00 -4.71 -1.31
N VAL A 429 12.89 -5.67 -1.55
CA VAL A 429 14.32 -5.66 -1.21
C VAL A 429 15.06 -6.44 -2.27
N LEU A 430 16.15 -5.89 -2.83
CA LEU A 430 16.95 -6.53 -3.88
C LEU A 430 16.13 -6.96 -5.13
N GLY A 431 15.05 -6.24 -5.44
CA GLY A 431 14.12 -6.61 -6.49
C GLY A 431 13.22 -7.82 -6.15
N LEU A 432 13.38 -8.44 -4.98
CA LEU A 432 12.46 -9.46 -4.45
C LEU A 432 11.29 -8.76 -3.79
N ARG A 433 10.08 -9.26 -4.06
CA ARG A 433 8.90 -8.91 -3.27
C ARG A 433 8.70 -9.97 -2.22
N VAL A 434 8.77 -9.55 -0.97
CA VAL A 434 8.63 -10.41 0.20
C VAL A 434 7.51 -9.91 1.09
N VAL A 435 6.90 -10.81 1.85
CA VAL A 435 5.89 -10.49 2.84
C VAL A 435 6.36 -10.94 4.21
N ALA A 436 6.34 -10.02 5.16
CA ALA A 436 6.61 -10.28 6.56
C ALA A 436 5.30 -10.39 7.35
N TRP A 437 5.17 -11.40 8.21
CA TRP A 437 4.07 -11.49 9.17
C TRP A 437 4.53 -12.14 10.47
N PHE A 438 3.79 -11.88 11.55
CA PHE A 438 4.00 -12.52 12.84
C PHE A 438 3.21 -13.83 12.86
N ASP A 439 3.92 -14.96 12.90
CA ASP A 439 3.31 -16.28 12.76
C ASP A 439 2.69 -16.78 14.07
N GLY A 440 1.99 -17.92 13.99
CA GLY A 440 1.41 -18.58 15.16
C GLY A 440 2.43 -19.15 16.14
N GLY A 441 3.70 -19.24 15.74
CA GLY A 441 4.83 -19.64 16.59
C GLY A 441 5.41 -18.49 17.41
N GLY A 442 4.96 -17.25 17.19
CA GLY A 442 5.45 -16.07 17.89
C GLY A 442 6.71 -15.46 17.28
N GLU A 443 7.01 -15.76 16.01
CA GLU A 443 8.17 -15.22 15.30
C GLU A 443 7.76 -14.45 14.05
N TRP A 444 8.57 -13.46 13.68
CA TRP A 444 8.44 -12.79 12.39
C TRP A 444 9.03 -13.68 11.29
N ARG A 445 8.22 -13.95 10.26
CA ARG A 445 8.56 -14.80 9.11
C ARG A 445 8.55 -13.99 7.83
N VAL A 446 9.42 -14.37 6.90
CA VAL A 446 9.54 -13.73 5.58
C VAL A 446 9.42 -14.80 4.48
N VAL A 447 8.46 -14.62 3.58
CA VAL A 447 8.23 -15.48 2.41
C VAL A 447 8.07 -14.64 1.15
N ASP A 448 8.07 -15.26 -0.02
CA ASP A 448 7.72 -14.58 -1.27
C ASP A 448 6.34 -13.92 -1.18
N ASP A 449 6.22 -12.69 -1.69
CA ASP A 449 4.94 -11.99 -1.80
C ASP A 449 4.17 -12.39 -3.06
N ALA A 450 4.05 -13.70 -3.29
CA ALA A 450 3.32 -14.27 -4.41
C ALA A 450 2.72 -15.61 -4.00
N CYS A 451 1.39 -15.69 -4.02
CA CYS A 451 0.69 -16.94 -3.74
C CYS A 451 0.98 -17.96 -4.86
N PRO A 452 1.45 -19.18 -4.56
CA PRO A 452 1.75 -20.18 -5.59
C PRO A 452 0.52 -20.61 -6.38
N HIS A 453 -0.69 -20.38 -5.88
CA HIS A 453 -1.92 -20.72 -6.60
C HIS A 453 -2.07 -19.93 -7.92
N ARG A 454 -2.06 -18.59 -7.85
CA ARG A 454 -2.28 -17.69 -9.00
C ARG A 454 -1.54 -16.35 -8.87
N LEU A 455 -0.39 -16.35 -8.20
CA LEU A 455 0.56 -15.23 -8.14
C LEU A 455 0.02 -13.92 -7.54
N ALA A 456 -1.09 -13.99 -6.80
CA ALA A 456 -1.64 -12.85 -6.08
C ALA A 456 -0.70 -12.46 -4.91
N PRO A 457 -0.53 -11.14 -4.64
CA PRO A 457 0.30 -10.68 -3.53
C PRO A 457 -0.28 -11.15 -2.19
N LEU A 458 0.51 -11.90 -1.42
CA LEU A 458 0.15 -12.41 -0.10
C LEU A 458 0.09 -11.29 0.95
N SER A 459 0.77 -10.18 0.71
CA SER A 459 0.75 -8.94 1.50
C SER A 459 -0.59 -8.23 1.49
N GLU A 460 -1.49 -8.56 0.55
CA GLU A 460 -2.88 -8.11 0.55
C GLU A 460 -3.80 -9.05 1.35
N GLY A 461 -3.25 -10.16 1.87
CA GLY A 461 -3.90 -11.14 2.72
C GLY A 461 -4.10 -10.70 4.16
N ARG A 462 -4.22 -11.69 5.04
CA ARG A 462 -4.44 -11.51 6.49
C ARG A 462 -3.75 -12.61 7.29
N VAL A 463 -3.52 -12.33 8.57
CA VAL A 463 -3.12 -13.36 9.54
C VAL A 463 -4.39 -14.01 10.09
N ASP A 464 -4.55 -15.32 9.91
CA ASP A 464 -5.73 -16.04 10.38
C ASP A 464 -5.72 -16.25 11.90
N GLY A 465 -6.80 -16.85 12.44
CA GLY A 465 -6.91 -17.08 13.89
C GLY A 465 -5.92 -18.08 14.47
N LYS A 466 -5.13 -18.76 13.63
CA LYS A 466 -4.07 -19.71 13.99
C LYS A 466 -2.68 -19.14 13.73
N GLY A 467 -2.57 -17.86 13.31
CA GLY A 467 -1.30 -17.24 12.97
C GLY A 467 -0.75 -17.65 11.59
N ARG A 468 -1.57 -18.24 10.72
CA ARG A 468 -1.18 -18.55 9.33
C ARG A 468 -1.37 -17.34 8.44
N LEU A 469 -0.53 -17.23 7.40
CA LEU A 469 -0.70 -16.24 6.35
C LEU A 469 -1.79 -16.73 5.37
N GLN A 470 -2.91 -16.02 5.30
CA GLN A 470 -4.04 -16.36 4.42
C GLN A 470 -4.11 -15.41 3.22
N CYS A 471 -4.05 -15.98 2.00
CA CYS A 471 -4.16 -15.25 0.75
C CYS A 471 -5.54 -14.59 0.59
N ALA A 472 -5.59 -13.31 0.22
CA ALA A 472 -6.84 -12.58 -0.03
C ALA A 472 -7.58 -13.03 -1.30
N TYR A 473 -6.93 -13.80 -2.19
CA TYR A 473 -7.54 -14.17 -3.46
C TYR A 473 -8.45 -15.40 -3.35
N HIS A 474 -7.93 -16.51 -2.83
CA HIS A 474 -8.68 -17.78 -2.70
C HIS A 474 -8.58 -18.41 -1.30
N GLY A 475 -8.02 -17.70 -0.32
CA GLY A 475 -8.01 -18.13 1.07
C GLY A 475 -7.02 -19.24 1.42
N TRP A 476 -6.06 -19.56 0.54
CA TRP A 476 -4.99 -20.51 0.85
C TRP A 476 -4.17 -20.02 2.05
N CYS A 477 -3.90 -20.92 3.01
CA CYS A 477 -3.18 -20.59 4.24
C CYS A 477 -1.81 -21.25 4.29
N PHE A 478 -0.80 -20.48 4.73
CA PHE A 478 0.59 -20.89 4.85
C PHE A 478 1.09 -20.75 6.29
N ASP A 479 1.90 -21.68 6.76
CA ASP A 479 2.60 -21.57 8.05
C ASP A 479 3.87 -20.73 7.94
N GLY A 480 4.59 -20.59 9.07
CA GLY A 480 5.82 -19.81 9.16
C GLY A 480 6.98 -20.30 8.30
N HIS A 481 6.92 -21.54 7.79
CA HIS A 481 7.91 -22.10 6.88
C HIS A 481 7.45 -22.06 5.42
N GLY A 482 6.34 -21.37 5.12
CA GLY A 482 5.76 -21.29 3.78
C GLY A 482 5.02 -22.56 3.35
N SER A 483 4.83 -23.54 4.23
CA SER A 483 4.11 -24.77 3.88
C SER A 483 2.61 -24.49 3.79
N CYS A 484 1.98 -24.94 2.71
CA CYS A 484 0.52 -24.80 2.56
C CYS A 484 -0.20 -25.72 3.54
N GLN A 485 -0.92 -25.13 4.49
CA GLN A 485 -1.63 -25.87 5.54
C GLN A 485 -3.10 -26.09 5.19
N PHE A 486 -3.69 -25.22 4.38
CA PHE A 486 -5.12 -25.28 4.08
C PHE A 486 -5.43 -24.67 2.70
N ILE A 487 -6.16 -25.43 1.89
CA ILE A 487 -6.73 -25.00 0.62
C ILE A 487 -8.25 -25.14 0.74
N PRO A 488 -9.01 -24.04 0.83
CA PRO A 488 -10.44 -24.15 1.07
C PRO A 488 -11.22 -24.84 -0.05
N GLN A 489 -10.72 -24.77 -1.28
CA GLN A 489 -11.33 -25.40 -2.46
C GLN A 489 -10.98 -26.89 -2.60
N ALA A 490 -10.06 -27.41 -1.78
CA ALA A 490 -9.66 -28.80 -1.83
C ALA A 490 -10.64 -29.69 -1.03
N PRO A 491 -10.93 -30.92 -1.48
CA PRO A 491 -11.72 -31.86 -0.70
C PRO A 491 -11.08 -32.16 0.66
N ALA A 492 -11.88 -32.24 1.73
CA ALA A 492 -11.40 -32.51 3.08
C ALA A 492 -10.65 -33.85 3.22
N LEU A 493 -10.99 -34.84 2.40
CA LEU A 493 -10.36 -36.16 2.34
C LEU A 493 -9.28 -36.28 1.24
N GLY A 494 -8.84 -35.14 0.69
CA GLY A 494 -7.77 -35.10 -0.32
C GLY A 494 -6.38 -35.41 0.25
N PRO A 495 -5.36 -35.56 -0.62
CA PRO A 495 -3.99 -35.73 -0.16
C PRO A 495 -3.52 -34.51 0.64
N PRO A 496 -2.60 -34.67 1.62
CA PRO A 496 -2.09 -33.56 2.41
C PRO A 496 -1.41 -32.52 1.51
N VAL A 497 -1.95 -31.31 1.48
CA VAL A 497 -1.54 -30.24 0.56
C VAL A 497 -0.10 -29.79 0.75
N HIS A 498 0.40 -29.79 2.00
CA HIS A 498 1.79 -29.45 2.34
C HIS A 498 2.85 -30.40 1.75
N LYS A 499 2.46 -31.61 1.33
CA LYS A 499 3.41 -32.57 0.73
C LYS A 499 3.77 -32.22 -0.71
N ASN A 500 3.00 -31.34 -1.36
CA ASN A 500 3.31 -30.87 -2.69
C ASN A 500 4.10 -29.56 -2.62
N SER A 501 5.38 -29.59 -3.02
CA SER A 501 6.23 -28.39 -3.03
C SER A 501 5.66 -27.25 -3.88
N LYS A 502 4.88 -27.55 -4.93
CA LYS A 502 4.20 -26.52 -5.75
C LYS A 502 3.06 -25.81 -5.01
N ALA A 503 2.55 -26.40 -3.93
CA ALA A 503 1.55 -25.75 -3.08
C ALA A 503 2.19 -24.79 -2.09
N CYS A 504 3.48 -24.94 -1.79
CA CYS A 504 4.19 -24.15 -0.78
C CYS A 504 4.78 -22.87 -1.39
N VAL A 505 4.91 -21.84 -0.56
CA VAL A 505 5.58 -20.59 -0.91
C VAL A 505 7.02 -20.63 -0.42
N ALA A 506 7.94 -20.02 -1.17
CA ALA A 506 9.35 -19.99 -0.76
C ALA A 506 9.51 -19.15 0.51
N SER A 507 10.25 -19.70 1.48
CA SER A 507 10.50 -19.09 2.79
C SER A 507 11.98 -18.77 2.93
N TYR A 508 12.26 -17.58 3.45
CA TYR A 508 13.61 -17.07 3.63
C TYR A 508 14.02 -17.21 5.10
N PRO A 509 15.29 -17.57 5.40
CA PRO A 509 15.83 -17.43 6.74
C PRO A 509 15.63 -15.99 7.23
N SER A 510 15.01 -15.84 8.40
CA SER A 510 14.69 -14.53 8.98
C SER A 510 15.00 -14.50 10.47
N VAL A 511 15.43 -13.34 10.96
CA VAL A 511 15.74 -13.12 12.38
C VAL A 511 15.40 -11.70 12.78
N VAL A 512 14.99 -11.52 14.03
CA VAL A 512 14.93 -10.20 14.66
C VAL A 512 16.24 -9.98 15.43
N GLN A 513 17.01 -8.96 15.04
CA GLN A 513 18.24 -8.55 15.71
C GLN A 513 18.29 -7.01 15.79
N ASN A 514 18.68 -6.45 16.93
CA ASN A 514 18.68 -5.01 17.20
C ASN A 514 17.33 -4.33 16.88
N ASN A 515 16.21 -4.98 17.23
CA ASN A 515 14.83 -4.54 16.91
C ASN A 515 14.52 -4.33 15.42
N ILE A 516 15.30 -4.97 14.53
CA ILE A 516 15.11 -4.94 13.08
C ILE A 516 14.83 -6.36 12.61
N LEU A 517 13.84 -6.52 11.72
CA LEU A 517 13.59 -7.77 11.03
C LEU A 517 14.56 -7.89 9.85
N TRP A 518 15.39 -8.94 9.86
CA TRP A 518 16.33 -9.27 8.79
C TRP A 518 15.87 -10.50 8.04
N PHE A 519 16.21 -10.58 6.76
CA PHE A 519 16.08 -11.80 5.97
C PHE A 519 17.31 -12.05 5.11
N TYR A 520 17.48 -13.30 4.72
CA TYR A 520 18.56 -13.75 3.85
C TYR A 520 17.97 -14.21 2.51
N PRO A 521 18.37 -13.65 1.36
CA PRO A 521 17.70 -13.84 0.07
C PRO A 521 18.08 -15.15 -0.63
N ARG A 522 18.14 -16.25 0.12
CA ARG A 522 18.33 -17.63 -0.36
C ARG A 522 17.27 -18.52 0.28
N THR A 523 16.64 -19.37 -0.53
CA THR A 523 15.53 -20.25 -0.09
C THR A 523 15.93 -21.73 -0.13
N GLU A 524 17.11 -22.01 -0.68
CA GLU A 524 17.65 -23.34 -0.84
C GLU A 524 17.88 -23.98 0.54
N PRO A 525 17.63 -25.31 0.70
CA PRO A 525 17.69 -25.96 2.01
C PRO A 525 19.02 -25.79 2.76
N GLU A 526 20.14 -25.68 2.05
CA GLU A 526 21.47 -25.46 2.65
C GLU A 526 21.58 -24.15 3.44
N TYR A 527 20.77 -23.13 3.12
CA TYR A 527 20.81 -21.82 3.79
C TYR A 527 19.86 -21.72 4.99
N ARG A 528 19.10 -22.77 5.32
CA ARG A 528 18.19 -22.75 6.48
C ARG A 528 18.88 -22.42 7.80
N ASP A 529 20.08 -22.95 8.00
CA ASP A 529 20.90 -22.73 9.19
C ASP A 529 21.94 -21.60 9.01
N VAL A 530 21.73 -20.69 8.04
CA VAL A 530 22.68 -19.60 7.76
C VAL A 530 22.95 -18.74 9.00
N LEU A 531 21.98 -18.58 9.90
CA LEU A 531 22.14 -17.86 11.19
C LEU A 531 23.24 -18.42 12.10
N GLN A 532 23.56 -19.72 11.97
CA GLN A 532 24.64 -20.35 12.74
C GLN A 532 26.02 -20.06 12.13
N ARG A 533 26.08 -19.78 10.82
CA ARG A 533 27.32 -19.56 10.06
C ARG A 533 27.64 -18.08 9.88
N LYS A 534 26.63 -17.27 9.59
CA LYS A 534 26.72 -15.83 9.27
C LYS A 534 25.51 -15.12 9.87
N ARG A 535 25.74 -14.16 10.77
CA ARG A 535 24.70 -13.33 11.37
C ARG A 535 24.62 -11.95 10.70
N PRO A 536 23.49 -11.23 10.81
CA PRO A 536 23.45 -9.82 10.45
C PRO A 536 24.46 -9.01 11.29
N PRO A 537 24.91 -7.84 10.79
CA PRO A 537 25.72 -6.91 11.60
C PRO A 537 25.05 -6.61 12.94
N TYR A 538 25.83 -6.63 14.03
CA TYR A 538 25.34 -6.43 15.39
C TYR A 538 25.90 -5.15 15.99
N PHE A 539 25.01 -4.34 16.57
CA PHE A 539 25.33 -3.07 17.21
C PHE A 539 24.91 -3.11 18.69
N PRO A 540 25.85 -3.24 19.64
CA PRO A 540 25.52 -3.37 21.06
C PRO A 540 24.65 -2.22 21.61
N ASP A 541 24.92 -0.99 21.19
CA ASP A 541 24.24 0.23 21.67
C ASP A 541 22.74 0.22 21.36
N LEU A 542 22.31 -0.49 20.31
CA LEU A 542 20.89 -0.58 19.94
C LEU A 542 20.08 -1.47 20.89
N ASP A 543 20.74 -2.37 21.62
CA ASP A 543 20.14 -3.26 22.62
C ASP A 543 20.50 -2.87 24.06
N ASP A 544 21.35 -1.86 24.27
CA ASP A 544 21.69 -1.37 25.60
C ASP A 544 20.52 -0.56 26.20
N PRO A 545 19.98 -0.96 27.37
CA PRO A 545 18.90 -0.25 28.05
C PRO A 545 19.26 1.18 28.50
N SER A 546 20.54 1.56 28.48
CA SER A 546 21.00 2.93 28.72
C SER A 546 20.68 3.88 27.55
N PHE A 547 20.29 3.35 26.40
CA PHE A 547 19.84 4.11 25.24
C PHE A 547 18.35 3.91 24.95
N ASN A 548 17.73 4.97 24.47
CA ASN A 548 16.43 4.92 23.80
C ASN A 548 16.65 5.12 22.30
N THR A 549 16.35 4.11 21.50
CA THR A 549 16.61 4.13 20.05
C THR A 549 15.42 4.63 19.25
N VAL A 550 15.62 5.74 18.54
CA VAL A 550 14.64 6.26 17.57
C VAL A 550 14.90 5.63 16.20
N PHE A 551 13.99 4.75 15.78
CA PHE A 551 14.00 4.15 14.45
C PHE A 551 13.16 4.93 13.46
N GLY A 552 13.67 5.11 12.24
CA GLY A 552 12.85 5.55 11.11
C GLY A 552 13.17 4.81 9.81
N VAL A 553 12.25 4.94 8.85
CA VAL A 553 12.32 4.29 7.54
C VAL A 553 11.90 5.26 6.45
N ARG A 554 12.61 5.29 5.32
CA ARG A 554 12.28 6.15 4.18
C ARG A 554 12.60 5.46 2.86
N ASP A 555 11.65 5.43 1.94
CA ASP A 555 11.87 5.01 0.54
C ASP A 555 12.18 6.22 -0.32
N PHE A 556 13.22 6.09 -1.15
CA PHE A 556 13.70 7.15 -2.03
C PHE A 556 13.55 6.80 -3.51
N PRO A 557 13.23 7.79 -4.37
CA PRO A 557 13.06 7.60 -5.80
C PRO A 557 14.40 7.67 -6.57
N TYR A 558 15.51 7.25 -5.95
CA TYR A 558 16.83 7.14 -6.57
C TYR A 558 17.56 5.89 -6.05
N GLY A 559 18.58 5.46 -6.78
CA GLY A 559 19.33 4.22 -6.58
C GLY A 559 20.11 4.13 -5.27
N TYR A 560 20.52 2.90 -4.97
CA TYR A 560 21.25 2.55 -3.74
C TYR A 560 22.62 3.24 -3.65
N ASP A 561 23.35 3.34 -4.77
CA ASP A 561 24.67 3.98 -4.82
C ASP A 561 24.59 5.47 -4.49
N MET A 562 23.60 6.18 -5.07
CA MET A 562 23.34 7.59 -4.76
C MET A 562 22.99 7.81 -3.27
N LEU A 563 22.19 6.91 -2.68
CA LEU A 563 21.84 6.97 -1.26
C LEU A 563 23.08 6.81 -0.37
N VAL A 564 23.93 5.83 -0.67
CA VAL A 564 25.15 5.56 0.10
C VAL A 564 26.09 6.75 0.03
N GLU A 565 26.31 7.31 -1.16
CA GLU A 565 27.17 8.47 -1.34
C GLU A 565 26.66 9.70 -0.58
N ASN A 566 25.36 9.98 -0.65
CA ASN A 566 24.77 11.10 0.07
C ASN A 566 25.01 10.99 1.59
N LEU A 567 24.81 9.80 2.17
CA LEU A 567 25.02 9.57 3.61
C LEU A 567 26.50 9.54 4.02
N MET A 568 27.41 9.40 3.05
CA MET A 568 28.86 9.33 3.26
C MET A 568 29.57 10.65 3.06
N ASP A 569 28.89 11.67 2.52
CA ASP A 569 29.47 12.98 2.27
C ASP A 569 29.25 13.93 3.47
N PRO A 570 30.26 14.28 4.27
CA PRO A 570 30.10 15.24 5.35
C PRO A 570 30.23 16.69 4.91
N ALA A 571 30.64 16.97 3.66
CA ALA A 571 30.78 18.33 3.15
C ALA A 571 29.41 19.02 3.01
N HIS A 572 28.36 18.27 2.63
CA HIS A 572 27.00 18.81 2.55
C HIS A 572 26.39 19.15 3.92
N GLU A 573 26.85 18.52 5.01
CA GLU A 573 26.36 18.80 6.37
C GLU A 573 27.04 20.00 7.04
N ARG A 574 28.36 20.17 6.84
CA ARG A 574 29.19 21.01 7.73
C ARG A 574 29.89 22.18 7.06
N GLY A 575 29.79 22.33 5.73
CA GLY A 575 30.19 23.54 5.00
C GLY A 575 31.69 23.91 5.06
N GLY A 576 32.58 22.96 5.37
CA GLY A 576 34.03 23.18 5.52
C GLY A 576 34.88 21.95 5.16
N PRO A 577 36.22 22.10 5.02
CA PRO A 577 37.10 21.01 4.61
C PRO A 577 37.26 19.95 5.71
N VAL A 578 36.95 18.69 5.38
CA VAL A 578 37.10 17.55 6.30
C VAL A 578 38.28 16.70 5.83
N LYS A 579 39.27 16.50 6.71
CA LYS A 579 40.38 15.57 6.46
C LYS A 579 39.94 14.16 6.79
N MET A 580 39.92 13.29 5.79
CA MET A 580 39.58 11.88 5.94
C MET A 580 40.77 11.00 5.57
N LYS A 581 41.01 9.99 6.40
CA LYS A 581 41.97 8.93 6.11
C LYS A 581 41.25 7.59 6.08
N ILE A 582 41.43 6.85 4.99
CA ILE A 582 40.96 5.47 4.86
C ILE A 582 42.00 4.57 5.52
N GLU A 583 41.61 3.81 6.54
CA GLU A 583 42.52 2.87 7.25
C GLU A 583 42.42 1.45 6.68
N GLU A 584 41.21 1.04 6.30
CA GLU A 584 40.91 -0.32 5.84
C GLU A 584 39.95 -0.25 4.66
N ALA A 585 40.19 -1.03 3.61
CA ALA A 585 39.24 -1.25 2.51
C ALA A 585 39.41 -2.66 1.92
N ASN A 586 38.36 -3.48 1.98
CA ASN A 586 38.31 -4.86 1.48
C ASN A 586 36.92 -5.17 0.90
N ILE A 587 36.64 -6.44 0.59
CA ILE A 587 35.34 -6.84 0.02
C ILE A 587 34.17 -6.59 0.98
N ASP A 588 34.40 -6.68 2.29
CA ASP A 588 33.38 -6.50 3.33
C ASP A 588 33.09 -5.02 3.65
N GLY A 589 33.86 -4.09 3.09
CA GLY A 589 33.63 -2.65 3.19
C GLY A 589 34.91 -1.86 3.51
N PHE A 590 34.76 -0.76 4.25
CA PHE A 590 35.89 0.10 4.60
C PHE A 590 35.66 0.97 5.85
N LEU A 591 36.77 1.43 6.44
CA LEU A 591 36.81 2.31 7.61
C LEU A 591 37.52 3.62 7.27
N SER A 592 36.90 4.74 7.63
CA SER A 592 37.44 6.08 7.51
C SER A 592 37.51 6.76 8.88
N ILE A 593 38.65 7.37 9.20
CA ILE A 593 38.84 8.21 10.40
C ILE A 593 38.78 9.68 9.98
N GLN A 594 37.97 10.46 10.68
CA GLN A 594 37.75 11.89 10.39
C GLN A 594 38.52 12.77 11.39
N GLY A 595 39.72 13.23 11.04
CA GLY A 595 40.53 14.17 11.84
C GLY A 595 40.70 13.85 13.35
N GLU A 596 41.32 14.75 14.10
CA GLU A 596 41.56 14.53 15.54
C GLU A 596 40.29 14.66 16.42
N ASN A 597 39.20 15.24 15.90
CA ASN A 597 38.02 15.63 16.68
C ASN A 597 36.66 15.07 16.20
N TRP A 598 36.59 14.27 15.12
CA TRP A 598 35.32 14.03 14.42
C TRP A 598 34.88 12.56 14.32
N GLY A 599 35.59 11.66 14.99
CA GLY A 599 35.21 10.25 15.12
C GLY A 599 35.53 9.40 13.90
N HIS A 600 34.74 8.36 13.66
CA HIS A 600 34.98 7.39 12.59
C HIS A 600 33.70 6.99 11.85
N PHE A 601 33.89 6.55 10.61
CA PHE A 601 32.83 6.10 9.73
C PHE A 601 33.17 4.74 9.16
N ARG A 602 32.28 3.77 9.31
CA ARG A 602 32.44 2.42 8.80
C ARG A 602 31.32 2.08 7.82
N PHE A 603 31.69 1.70 6.61
CA PHE A 603 30.79 1.04 5.68
C PHE A 603 31.00 -0.47 5.79
N ILE A 604 29.93 -1.20 6.10
CA ILE A 604 29.89 -2.66 6.10
C ILE A 604 28.96 -3.06 4.96
N ALA A 605 29.54 -3.71 3.95
CA ALA A 605 28.81 -4.13 2.77
C ALA A 605 27.70 -5.13 3.12
N PRO A 606 26.57 -5.12 2.39
CA PRO A 606 26.22 -4.22 1.30
C PRO A 606 25.32 -3.06 1.73
N CYS A 607 25.04 -2.86 3.00
CA CYS A 607 23.94 -1.96 3.37
C CYS A 607 24.18 -1.13 4.62
N THR A 608 25.26 -1.34 5.38
CA THR A 608 25.37 -0.69 6.68
C THR A 608 26.40 0.42 6.67
N ILE A 609 25.97 1.58 7.14
CA ILE A 609 26.80 2.73 7.45
C ILE A 609 26.70 2.94 8.96
N ASN A 610 27.85 2.97 9.62
CA ASN A 610 27.97 3.26 11.04
C ASN A 610 28.84 4.50 11.24
N ARG A 611 28.30 5.51 11.92
CA ARG A 611 29.00 6.74 12.29
C ARG A 611 29.05 6.88 13.80
N SER A 612 30.25 7.09 14.34
CA SER A 612 30.47 7.43 15.75
C SER A 612 31.07 8.83 15.85
N GLU A 613 30.55 9.65 16.76
CA GLU A 613 31.06 11.01 17.01
C GLU A 613 32.33 11.02 17.90
N LEU A 614 32.71 9.89 18.49
CA LEU A 614 33.91 9.77 19.35
C LEU A 614 35.13 9.19 18.60
N PRO A 615 36.35 9.75 18.80
CA PRO A 615 37.61 9.19 18.28
C PRO A 615 37.91 7.79 18.81
N LEU A 616 38.46 6.91 17.97
CA LEU A 616 38.79 5.51 18.32
C LEU A 616 39.73 5.41 19.54
N GLU A 617 40.73 6.28 19.61
CA GLU A 617 41.72 6.30 20.70
C GLU A 617 41.10 6.62 22.07
N THR A 618 40.01 7.39 22.11
CA THR A 618 39.28 7.70 23.34
C THR A 618 38.45 6.51 23.80
N LEU A 619 37.87 5.76 22.87
CA LEU A 619 37.11 4.53 23.14
C LEU A 619 38.01 3.42 23.70
N GLU A 620 39.20 3.24 23.12
CA GLU A 620 40.18 2.25 23.61
C GLU A 620 40.77 2.63 24.98
N LYS A 621 41.06 3.92 25.23
CA LYS A 621 41.65 4.38 26.50
C LYS A 621 40.66 4.44 27.66
N GLN A 622 39.36 4.70 27.41
CA GLN A 622 38.39 4.88 28.49
C GLN A 622 37.64 3.60 28.89
N GLN A 623 37.78 2.47 28.16
CA GLN A 623 36.93 1.29 28.36
C GLN A 623 35.43 1.64 28.42
N GLN A 624 35.03 2.75 27.79
CA GLN A 624 33.66 3.25 27.77
C GLN A 624 33.04 2.96 26.41
N GLN A 625 31.78 2.53 26.42
CA GLN A 625 31.00 2.35 25.20
C GLN A 625 30.77 3.70 24.50
N PRO A 626 30.72 3.72 23.16
CA PRO A 626 30.50 4.95 22.40
C PRO A 626 29.18 5.61 22.80
N GLN A 627 29.27 6.87 23.26
CA GLN A 627 28.09 7.71 23.45
C GLN A 627 27.67 8.26 22.08
N GLY A 628 26.58 7.74 21.50
CA GLY A 628 25.93 8.31 20.31
C GLY A 628 26.41 7.75 18.96
N MET A 629 26.02 6.51 18.66
CA MET A 629 26.28 5.84 17.38
C MET A 629 25.09 6.02 16.42
N LEU A 630 25.29 6.53 15.21
CA LEU A 630 24.24 6.60 14.18
C LEU A 630 24.40 5.47 13.17
N VAL A 631 23.39 4.61 13.06
CA VAL A 631 23.37 3.49 12.11
C VAL A 631 22.39 3.79 10.99
N PHE A 632 22.87 3.78 9.74
CA PHE A 632 22.05 3.80 8.54
C PHE A 632 22.15 2.45 7.83
N LEU A 633 21.00 1.93 7.43
CA LEU A 633 20.86 0.72 6.65
C LEU A 633 20.29 1.08 5.28
N CYS A 634 21.15 1.16 4.28
CA CYS A 634 20.86 1.49 2.89
C CYS A 634 20.47 0.23 2.13
N ILE A 635 19.20 0.09 1.81
CA ILE A 635 18.63 -1.10 1.17
C ILE A 635 18.40 -0.84 -0.31
N PRO A 636 19.01 -1.63 -1.23
CA PRO A 636 18.63 -1.61 -2.63
C PRO A 636 17.20 -2.16 -2.78
N VAL A 637 16.29 -1.38 -3.38
CA VAL A 637 14.89 -1.79 -3.56
C VAL A 637 14.66 -2.28 -4.98
N ALA A 638 14.97 -1.44 -5.96
CA ALA A 638 14.90 -1.71 -7.40
C ALA A 638 15.78 -0.68 -8.15
N PRO A 639 16.04 -0.82 -9.46
CA PRO A 639 16.72 0.22 -10.22
C PRO A 639 16.05 1.60 -10.04
N GLY A 640 16.83 2.61 -9.69
CA GLY A 640 16.33 3.95 -9.38
C GLY A 640 15.48 4.07 -8.10
N ARG A 641 15.54 3.07 -7.19
CA ARG A 641 14.84 3.09 -5.91
C ARG A 641 15.66 2.46 -4.79
N SER A 642 15.66 3.13 -3.65
CA SER A 642 16.35 2.68 -2.44
C SER A 642 15.47 2.91 -1.22
N ARG A 643 15.85 2.29 -0.10
CA ARG A 643 15.26 2.53 1.21
C ARG A 643 16.38 2.79 2.19
N VAL A 644 16.18 3.69 3.14
CA VAL A 644 17.02 3.78 4.33
C VAL A 644 16.19 3.39 5.56
N ILE A 645 16.80 2.60 6.44
CA ILE A 645 16.36 2.47 7.84
C ILE A 645 17.46 3.12 8.68
N TRP A 646 17.11 4.04 9.57
CA TRP A 646 18.07 4.61 10.50
C TRP A 646 17.69 4.27 11.94
N ALA A 647 18.71 4.10 12.76
CA ALA A 647 18.59 3.89 14.20
C ALA A 647 19.48 4.91 14.91
N PHE A 648 18.85 5.73 15.76
CA PHE A 648 19.55 6.74 16.55
C PHE A 648 19.35 6.46 18.05
N PRO A 649 20.29 5.76 18.72
CA PRO A 649 20.32 5.56 20.16
C PRO A 649 20.64 6.88 20.87
N GLN A 650 19.72 7.32 21.72
CA GLN A 650 19.85 8.54 22.53
C GLN A 650 19.99 8.16 24.00
N SER A 651 20.93 8.79 24.72
CA SER A 651 21.15 8.49 26.15
C SER A 651 19.91 8.82 27.00
N VAL A 652 19.53 7.89 27.88
CA VAL A 652 18.35 8.01 28.74
C VAL A 652 18.46 9.09 29.82
N SER A 653 19.65 9.67 30.05
CA SER A 653 19.87 10.75 31.02
C SER A 653 19.37 12.12 30.54
N ALA A 654 19.07 12.27 29.25
CA ALA A 654 18.41 13.46 28.70
C ALA A 654 16.90 13.41 28.96
N TRP A 655 16.47 13.91 30.12
CA TRP A 655 15.05 13.94 30.54
C TRP A 655 14.04 14.50 29.50
N PRO A 656 14.37 15.51 28.65
CA PRO A 656 13.44 16.03 27.64
C PRO A 656 13.06 15.00 26.55
N ASP A 657 13.99 14.15 26.14
CA ASP A 657 13.82 13.27 24.96
C ASP A 657 12.83 12.12 25.20
N LYS A 658 12.54 11.78 26.47
CA LYS A 658 11.54 10.74 26.82
C LYS A 658 10.10 11.16 26.54
N PHE A 659 9.80 12.45 26.47
CA PHE A 659 8.43 12.96 26.28
C PHE A 659 8.13 13.37 24.83
N ILE A 660 9.16 13.44 23.99
CA ILE A 660 9.00 13.80 22.58
C ILE A 660 8.48 12.57 21.82
N PRO A 661 7.31 12.64 21.18
CA PRO A 661 6.80 11.51 20.40
C PRO A 661 7.71 11.19 19.22
N ARG A 662 7.88 9.91 18.90
CA ARG A 662 8.70 9.46 17.75
C ARG A 662 8.35 10.18 16.44
N TRP A 663 7.07 10.43 16.16
CA TRP A 663 6.67 11.14 14.93
C TRP A 663 7.19 12.57 14.86
N LEU A 664 7.38 13.24 16.01
CA LEU A 664 7.89 14.59 16.07
C LEU A 664 9.40 14.62 15.81
N HIS A 665 10.16 13.65 16.33
CA HIS A 665 11.56 13.46 15.94
C HIS A 665 11.68 13.29 14.42
N HIS A 666 10.82 12.46 13.83
CA HIS A 666 10.84 12.21 12.39
C HIS A 666 10.52 13.45 11.56
N MET A 667 9.75 14.42 12.08
CA MET A 667 9.49 15.65 11.31
C MET A 667 10.78 16.40 11.00
N VAL A 668 11.68 16.51 11.98
CA VAL A 668 12.98 17.16 11.79
C VAL A 668 13.82 16.37 10.80
N THR A 669 13.96 15.07 11.00
CA THR A 669 14.74 14.20 10.09
C THR A 669 14.18 14.23 8.67
N ASN A 670 12.86 14.19 8.49
CA ASN A 670 12.24 14.26 7.18
C ASN A 670 12.55 15.58 6.46
N THR A 671 12.60 16.72 7.17
CA THR A 671 12.98 17.99 6.52
C THR A 671 14.42 18.01 6.01
N VAL A 672 15.31 17.26 6.65
CA VAL A 672 16.69 17.06 6.17
C VAL A 672 16.67 16.15 4.94
N LEU A 673 16.03 14.98 5.02
CA LEU A 673 15.99 14.05 3.88
C LEU A 673 15.25 14.61 2.65
N ASP A 674 14.29 15.51 2.86
CA ASP A 674 13.54 16.16 1.77
C ASP A 674 14.38 17.23 1.05
N SER A 675 15.45 17.77 1.65
CA SER A 675 16.29 18.78 0.97
C SER A 675 17.00 18.20 -0.24
N ASP A 676 17.50 16.97 -0.11
CA ASP A 676 18.41 16.37 -1.10
C ASP A 676 17.63 15.56 -2.15
N LEU A 677 16.39 15.21 -1.84
CA LEU A 677 15.57 14.25 -2.59
C LEU A 677 15.52 14.51 -4.10
N TYR A 678 15.15 15.73 -4.49
CA TYR A 678 15.00 16.10 -5.89
C TYR A 678 16.36 16.22 -6.59
N LEU A 679 17.39 16.71 -5.90
CA LEU A 679 18.72 16.89 -6.46
C LEU A 679 19.33 15.53 -6.81
N LEU A 680 19.33 14.59 -5.86
CA LEU A 680 19.88 13.23 -6.05
C LEU A 680 19.14 12.46 -7.15
N HIS A 681 17.83 12.65 -7.25
CA HIS A 681 17.03 12.03 -8.32
C HIS A 681 17.44 12.49 -9.73
N ILE A 682 17.77 13.77 -9.89
CA ILE A 682 18.24 14.33 -11.17
C ILE A 682 19.70 13.96 -11.40
N GLU A 683 20.53 14.01 -10.36
CA GLU A 683 21.93 13.64 -10.42
C GLU A 683 22.13 12.20 -10.89
N GLU A 684 21.36 11.24 -10.37
CA GLU A 684 21.36 9.84 -10.83
C GLU A 684 21.17 9.73 -12.35
N ARG A 685 20.25 10.52 -12.92
CA ARG A 685 19.95 10.52 -14.36
C ARG A 685 21.08 11.10 -15.17
N ASN A 686 21.75 12.13 -14.65
CA ASN A 686 22.93 12.70 -15.29
C ASN A 686 24.09 11.69 -15.30
N PHE A 687 24.31 10.99 -14.19
CA PHE A 687 25.30 9.89 -14.14
C PHE A 687 24.96 8.78 -15.15
N ALA A 688 23.69 8.37 -15.20
CA ALA A 688 23.24 7.35 -16.16
C ALA A 688 23.44 7.79 -17.62
N ALA A 689 23.26 9.07 -17.93
CA ALA A 689 23.46 9.62 -19.27
C ALA A 689 24.94 9.63 -19.71
N VAL A 690 25.88 9.86 -18.79
CA VAL A 690 27.33 9.85 -19.08
C VAL A 690 27.89 8.42 -19.15
N GLY A 691 27.25 7.49 -18.43
CA GLY A 691 27.71 6.12 -18.27
C GLY A 691 28.54 5.95 -16.99
N VAL A 692 28.10 5.05 -16.11
CA VAL A 692 28.63 4.88 -14.75
C VAL A 692 30.12 4.49 -14.73
N ASP A 693 30.61 3.78 -15.75
CA ASP A 693 32.03 3.43 -15.86
C ASP A 693 32.94 4.64 -16.02
N LYS A 694 32.39 5.75 -16.54
CA LYS A 694 33.08 7.02 -16.79
C LYS A 694 32.66 8.09 -15.78
N TRP A 695 32.27 7.72 -14.57
CA TRP A 695 31.77 8.65 -13.55
C TRP A 695 32.73 9.83 -13.27
N GLN A 696 34.05 9.65 -13.39
CA GLN A 696 35.04 10.74 -13.27
C GLN A 696 34.92 11.82 -14.36
N LYS A 697 34.21 11.54 -15.47
CA LYS A 697 33.85 12.54 -16.48
C LYS A 697 32.56 13.28 -16.13
N ALA A 698 31.70 12.68 -15.28
CA ALA A 698 30.45 13.26 -14.83
C ALA A 698 30.66 14.16 -13.60
N CYS A 699 31.56 13.80 -12.69
CA CYS A 699 31.87 14.59 -11.50
C CYS A 699 33.37 14.71 -11.22
N TYR A 700 33.75 15.83 -10.60
CA TYR A 700 35.12 16.12 -10.17
C TYR A 700 35.15 16.16 -8.65
N VAL A 701 35.96 15.28 -8.05
CA VAL A 701 36.06 15.05 -6.59
C VAL A 701 37.49 15.34 -6.10
N PRO A 702 37.88 16.62 -5.94
CA PRO A 702 39.27 17.00 -5.77
C PRO A 702 39.80 16.99 -4.34
N THR A 703 38.95 16.84 -3.34
CA THR A 703 39.31 17.13 -1.94
C THR A 703 39.40 15.87 -1.09
N SER A 704 40.09 15.97 0.05
CA SER A 704 40.09 14.89 1.04
C SER A 704 38.69 14.58 1.60
N SER A 705 37.74 15.53 1.49
CA SER A 705 36.36 15.30 1.89
C SER A 705 35.66 14.25 1.02
N ASP A 706 36.18 14.02 -0.19
CA ASP A 706 35.60 13.10 -1.16
C ASP A 706 36.17 11.68 -1.06
N ASN A 707 37.15 11.45 -0.17
CA ASN A 707 37.88 10.17 -0.08
C ASN A 707 36.95 8.97 0.14
N MET A 708 35.87 9.14 0.91
CA MET A 708 34.89 8.07 1.14
C MET A 708 34.06 7.74 -0.10
N ILE A 709 33.65 8.76 -0.87
CA ILE A 709 32.93 8.60 -2.14
C ILE A 709 33.82 7.87 -3.15
N ILE A 710 35.08 8.32 -3.29
CA ILE A 710 36.07 7.69 -4.18
C ILE A 710 36.28 6.21 -3.78
N THR A 711 36.42 5.95 -2.47
CA THR A 711 36.62 4.60 -1.94
C THR A 711 35.40 3.71 -2.23
N PHE A 712 34.18 4.20 -2.01
CA PHE A 712 32.96 3.48 -2.32
C PHE A 712 32.82 3.19 -3.82
N ARG A 713 32.99 4.19 -4.69
CA ARG A 713 32.91 4.00 -6.15
C ARG A 713 33.97 3.01 -6.65
N ASN A 714 35.17 3.00 -6.09
CA ASN A 714 36.23 2.03 -6.40
C ASN A 714 35.89 0.62 -5.89
N TRP A 715 35.36 0.50 -4.68
CA TRP A 715 34.86 -0.76 -4.12
C TRP A 715 33.73 -1.34 -4.98
N PHE A 716 32.74 -0.51 -5.34
CA PHE A 716 31.59 -0.88 -6.14
C PHE A 716 31.99 -1.26 -7.58
N ARG A 717 33.00 -0.58 -8.16
CA ARG A 717 33.63 -0.99 -9.42
C ARG A 717 34.28 -2.37 -9.29
N LYS A 718 35.20 -2.52 -8.33
CA LYS A 718 36.08 -3.69 -8.21
C LYS A 718 35.29 -4.97 -7.93
N TYR A 719 34.40 -4.94 -6.94
CA TYR A 719 33.73 -6.15 -6.46
C TYR A 719 32.33 -6.35 -7.08
N CYS A 720 31.69 -5.29 -7.58
CA CYS A 720 30.30 -5.32 -8.06
C CYS A 720 30.12 -4.90 -9.52
N LYS A 721 31.19 -4.49 -10.24
CA LYS A 721 31.11 -3.98 -11.62
C LYS A 721 30.10 -2.84 -11.80
N HIS A 722 30.04 -1.92 -10.85
CA HIS A 722 29.11 -0.78 -10.84
C HIS A 722 27.62 -1.17 -10.82
N GLN A 723 27.28 -2.40 -10.44
CA GLN A 723 25.90 -2.87 -10.47
C GLN A 723 25.53 -3.62 -9.19
N VAL A 724 24.28 -3.42 -8.77
CA VAL A 724 23.64 -4.26 -7.76
C VAL A 724 23.32 -5.62 -8.41
N GLY A 725 23.72 -6.71 -7.75
CA GLY A 725 23.33 -8.06 -8.13
C GLY A 725 21.89 -8.34 -7.72
N TRP A 726 20.93 -7.94 -8.57
CA TRP A 726 19.51 -8.14 -8.32
C TRP A 726 19.16 -9.63 -8.25
N ALA A 727 18.27 -9.99 -7.31
CA ALA A 727 17.82 -11.37 -7.14
C ALA A 727 16.82 -11.81 -8.23
N THR A 728 16.18 -10.85 -8.90
CA THR A 728 15.34 -11.10 -10.08
C THR A 728 16.01 -10.54 -11.34
N PRO A 729 15.73 -11.10 -12.53
CA PRO A 729 16.25 -10.57 -13.80
C PRO A 729 15.66 -9.17 -14.04
N MET A 730 16.35 -8.14 -13.56
CA MET A 730 15.98 -6.75 -13.75
C MET A 730 16.92 -6.11 -14.75
N VAL A 731 16.36 -5.39 -15.72
CA VAL A 731 17.16 -4.46 -16.53
C VAL A 731 17.48 -3.27 -15.62
N ASN A 732 18.76 -2.91 -15.50
CA ASN A 732 19.26 -1.74 -14.77
C ASN A 732 18.87 -0.41 -15.45
N GLN A 733 17.61 -0.30 -15.86
CA GLN A 733 17.05 0.88 -16.52
C GLN A 733 16.28 1.71 -15.50
N LEU A 734 16.60 3.00 -15.44
CA LEU A 734 15.91 3.93 -14.56
C LEU A 734 14.43 4.10 -14.98
N PRO A 735 13.51 4.21 -14.01
CA PRO A 735 12.11 4.47 -14.31
C PRO A 735 11.92 5.89 -14.89
N THR A 736 10.79 6.08 -15.57
CA THR A 736 10.36 7.39 -16.06
C THR A 736 10.30 8.41 -14.93
N THR A 737 10.81 9.62 -15.17
CA THR A 737 10.82 10.72 -14.20
C THR A 737 9.40 11.18 -13.88
N PRO A 738 8.94 11.09 -12.61
CA PRO A 738 7.66 11.63 -12.19
C PRO A 738 7.74 13.16 -11.96
N THR A 739 6.62 13.81 -11.66
CA THR A 739 6.62 15.25 -11.35
C THR A 739 7.32 15.54 -10.02
N LYS A 740 7.79 16.77 -9.80
CA LYS A 740 8.42 17.17 -8.52
C LYS A 740 7.51 16.88 -7.32
N ASP A 741 6.22 17.18 -7.44
CA ASP A 741 5.24 16.92 -6.38
C ASP A 741 5.11 15.43 -6.04
N GLN A 742 5.12 14.57 -7.06
CA GLN A 742 5.09 13.12 -6.87
C GLN A 742 6.37 12.58 -6.23
N LEU A 743 7.53 13.16 -6.55
CA LEU A 743 8.81 12.77 -5.92
C LEU A 743 8.81 13.09 -4.43
N MET A 744 8.35 14.29 -4.07
CA MET A 744 8.40 14.83 -2.72
C MET A 744 7.24 14.35 -1.82
N GLU A 745 6.37 13.46 -2.31
CA GLU A 745 5.23 12.97 -1.56
C GLU A 745 5.68 12.08 -0.38
N ARG A 746 5.59 12.62 0.84
CA ARG A 746 6.06 12.01 2.09
C ARG A 746 5.18 10.85 2.56
N TYR A 747 3.92 10.85 2.16
CA TYR A 747 2.96 9.86 2.64
C TYR A 747 3.39 8.42 2.27
N TRP A 748 3.73 8.18 1.00
CA TRP A 748 4.14 6.85 0.50
C TRP A 748 5.55 6.47 0.93
N SER A 749 6.46 7.44 0.88
CA SER A 749 7.87 7.24 1.15
C SER A 749 8.18 7.07 2.65
N HIS A 750 7.32 7.54 3.57
CA HIS A 750 7.53 7.39 5.02
C HIS A 750 6.25 7.12 5.82
N VAL A 751 5.25 8.00 5.76
CA VAL A 751 4.15 8.02 6.75
C VAL A 751 3.40 6.69 6.78
N MET A 752 3.11 6.10 5.62
CA MET A 752 2.42 4.81 5.55
C MET A 752 3.25 3.64 6.09
N GLN A 753 4.57 3.80 6.14
CA GLN A 753 5.53 2.78 6.57
C GLN A 753 5.89 2.91 8.05
N CYS A 754 5.56 4.03 8.69
CA CYS A 754 5.83 4.31 10.08
C CYS A 754 4.54 4.28 10.92
N THR A 755 4.49 3.40 11.93
CA THR A 755 3.31 3.25 12.80
C THR A 755 3.03 4.51 13.62
N SER A 756 4.08 5.18 14.09
CA SER A 756 3.96 6.43 14.87
C SER A 756 3.44 7.58 14.02
N CYS A 757 4.01 7.84 12.84
CA CYS A 757 3.58 8.93 11.96
C CYS A 757 2.17 8.69 11.41
N SER A 758 1.85 7.45 11.01
CA SER A 758 0.49 7.12 10.55
C SER A 758 -0.55 7.23 11.66
N ALA A 759 -0.23 6.86 12.91
CA ALA A 759 -1.11 7.06 14.05
C ALA A 759 -1.32 8.55 14.37
N ALA A 760 -0.25 9.34 14.35
CA ALA A 760 -0.30 10.78 14.57
C ALA A 760 -1.17 11.48 13.52
N LEU A 761 -1.00 11.13 12.24
CA LEU A 761 -1.84 11.64 11.14
C LEU A 761 -3.33 11.33 11.38
N LYS A 762 -3.66 10.10 11.75
CA LYS A 762 -5.05 9.68 12.05
C LYS A 762 -5.64 10.50 13.20
N TRP A 763 -4.90 10.66 14.28
CA TRP A 763 -5.33 11.44 15.44
C TRP A 763 -5.51 12.92 15.11
N MET A 764 -4.58 13.52 14.37
CA MET A 764 -4.68 14.93 13.97
C MET A 764 -5.84 15.18 13.02
N ARG A 765 -6.11 14.28 12.06
CA ARG A 765 -7.30 14.37 11.21
C ARG A 765 -8.60 14.24 12.02
N ALA A 766 -8.63 13.36 13.02
CA ALA A 766 -9.78 13.26 13.92
C ALA A 766 -9.98 14.55 14.74
N MET A 767 -8.89 15.14 15.24
CA MET A 767 -8.90 16.41 15.97
C MET A 767 -9.35 17.58 15.08
N GLU A 768 -8.89 17.63 13.84
CA GLU A 768 -9.32 18.62 12.84
C GLU A 768 -10.84 18.61 12.68
N VAL A 769 -11.43 17.42 12.52
CA VAL A 769 -12.89 17.24 12.43
C VAL A 769 -13.58 17.61 13.74
N ALA A 770 -13.04 17.20 14.90
CA ALA A 770 -13.60 17.53 16.20
C ALA A 770 -13.65 19.04 16.45
N LEU A 771 -12.58 19.78 16.10
CA LEU A 771 -12.53 21.24 16.21
C LEU A 771 -13.56 21.92 15.30
N GLN A 772 -13.77 21.40 14.09
CA GLN A 772 -14.80 21.91 13.19
C GLN A 772 -16.20 21.67 13.75
N VAL A 773 -16.48 20.47 14.28
CA VAL A 773 -17.76 20.14 14.93
C VAL A 773 -17.98 21.01 16.16
N ALA A 774 -16.96 21.18 17.01
CA ALA A 774 -17.02 22.06 18.18
C ALA A 774 -17.31 23.52 17.79
N SER A 775 -16.64 24.03 16.74
CA SER A 775 -16.91 25.37 16.22
C SER A 775 -18.39 25.55 15.85
N VAL A 776 -18.99 24.62 15.11
CA VAL A 776 -20.40 24.71 14.72
C VAL A 776 -21.33 24.57 15.92
N ALA A 777 -21.02 23.65 16.85
CA ALA A 777 -21.81 23.43 18.06
C ALA A 777 -21.80 24.64 19.00
N VAL A 778 -20.66 25.32 19.15
CA VAL A 778 -20.50 26.50 20.02
C VAL A 778 -21.27 27.71 19.50
N VAL A 779 -21.14 28.04 18.20
CA VAL A 779 -21.99 29.11 17.61
C VAL A 779 -23.46 28.72 17.67
N GLY A 780 -23.71 27.42 17.50
CA GLY A 780 -24.98 26.82 17.79
C GLY A 780 -25.53 27.18 19.17
N PHE A 781 -24.86 26.78 20.23
CA PHE A 781 -25.34 26.96 21.60
C PHE A 781 -25.63 28.43 21.96
N LEU A 782 -24.85 29.37 21.41
CA LEU A 782 -25.12 30.81 21.56
C LEU A 782 -26.40 31.25 20.89
N ALA A 783 -26.62 30.78 19.67
CA ALA A 783 -27.82 31.06 18.92
C ALA A 783 -29.06 30.48 19.62
N ALA A 784 -28.90 29.35 20.32
CA ALA A 784 -29.92 28.61 21.08
C ALA A 784 -30.42 29.30 22.37
N GLY A 785 -29.53 29.96 23.11
CA GLY A 785 -29.84 30.53 24.43
C GLY A 785 -30.75 31.75 24.38
N LYS A 786 -31.75 31.82 25.25
CA LYS A 786 -32.49 33.06 25.57
C LYS A 786 -32.88 33.09 27.05
N GLY A 787 -32.43 34.12 27.76
CA GLY A 787 -32.97 34.54 29.06
C GLY A 787 -32.65 33.71 30.31
N THR A 788 -32.27 32.43 30.18
CA THR A 788 -32.05 31.54 31.35
C THR A 788 -30.77 30.70 31.28
N THR A 789 -29.96 30.86 30.22
CA THR A 789 -28.64 30.22 30.10
C THR A 789 -27.51 31.20 30.47
N VAL A 790 -26.51 30.71 31.19
CA VAL A 790 -25.31 31.30 31.86
C VAL A 790 -24.58 32.48 31.16
N VAL A 791 -24.91 32.81 29.90
CA VAL A 791 -24.24 33.81 29.04
C VAL A 791 -25.23 34.94 28.69
N THR A 792 -25.41 35.91 29.59
CA THR A 792 -26.40 36.98 29.47
C THR A 792 -25.83 38.27 28.86
N SER A 793 -24.54 38.55 29.05
CA SER A 793 -23.92 39.80 28.59
C SER A 793 -23.45 39.73 27.12
N ALA A 794 -23.40 40.89 26.46
CA ALA A 794 -22.83 41.01 25.11
C ALA A 794 -21.35 40.55 25.08
N VAL A 795 -20.62 40.78 26.18
CA VAL A 795 -19.23 40.35 26.35
C VAL A 795 -19.12 38.82 26.36
N GLN A 796 -19.98 38.12 27.10
CA GLN A 796 -19.97 36.66 27.12
C GLN A 796 -20.37 36.07 25.76
N ARG A 797 -21.32 36.69 25.03
CA ARG A 797 -21.65 36.27 23.66
C ARG A 797 -20.48 36.45 22.69
N ALA A 798 -19.81 37.60 22.75
CA ALA A 798 -18.61 37.85 21.96
C ALA A 798 -17.49 36.85 22.28
N ALA A 799 -17.28 36.52 23.56
CA ALA A 799 -16.28 35.55 23.99
C ALA A 799 -16.53 34.14 23.43
N VAL A 800 -17.79 33.70 23.37
CA VAL A 800 -18.12 32.37 22.84
C VAL A 800 -18.05 32.33 21.31
N VAL A 801 -18.40 33.42 20.60
CA VAL A 801 -18.16 33.53 19.15
C VAL A 801 -16.66 33.52 18.86
N ALA A 802 -15.87 34.24 19.65
CA ALA A 802 -14.42 34.22 19.56
C ALA A 802 -13.87 32.80 19.78
N ALA A 803 -14.39 32.06 20.77
CA ALA A 803 -14.01 30.66 21.00
C ALA A 803 -14.31 29.76 19.78
N ALA A 804 -15.49 29.90 19.16
CA ALA A 804 -15.81 29.15 17.95
C ALA A 804 -14.90 29.53 16.76
N ALA A 805 -14.65 30.81 16.55
CA ALA A 805 -13.73 31.29 15.53
C ALA A 805 -12.30 30.76 15.76
N LEU A 806 -11.85 30.70 17.02
CA LEU A 806 -10.57 30.09 17.40
C LEU A 806 -10.56 28.58 17.12
N CYS A 807 -11.62 27.84 17.42
CA CYS A 807 -11.72 26.42 17.07
C CYS A 807 -11.63 26.20 15.55
N PHE A 808 -12.34 27.01 14.75
CA PHE A 808 -12.26 26.92 13.30
C PHE A 808 -10.88 27.29 12.77
N ALA A 809 -10.30 28.39 13.26
CA ALA A 809 -8.94 28.81 12.89
C ALA A 809 -7.90 27.75 13.26
N ALA A 810 -8.00 27.15 14.45
CA ALA A 810 -7.16 26.05 14.89
C ALA A 810 -7.32 24.82 13.98
N SER A 811 -8.54 24.50 13.53
CA SER A 811 -8.75 23.41 12.57
C SER A 811 -8.09 23.68 11.21
N ARG A 812 -8.09 24.93 10.73
CA ARG A 812 -7.45 25.33 9.47
C ARG A 812 -5.94 25.36 9.58
N TRP A 813 -5.42 25.85 10.69
CA TRP A 813 -4.01 25.75 11.02
C TRP A 813 -3.57 24.28 11.06
N LEU A 814 -4.33 23.41 11.72
CA LEU A 814 -4.03 21.99 11.83
C LEU A 814 -4.08 21.29 10.46
N ALA A 815 -5.06 21.59 9.61
CA ALA A 815 -5.12 21.05 8.25
C ALA A 815 -3.87 21.42 7.43
N ASN A 816 -3.43 22.68 7.50
CA ASN A 816 -2.22 23.14 6.82
C ASN A 816 -0.94 22.54 7.43
N PHE A 817 -0.89 22.37 8.75
CA PHE A 817 0.19 21.66 9.42
C PHE A 817 0.27 20.20 8.95
N ILE A 818 -0.87 19.49 8.90
CA ILE A 818 -0.93 18.11 8.43
C ILE A 818 -0.38 18.00 6.99
N GLU A 819 -0.81 18.88 6.09
CA GLU A 819 -0.37 18.89 4.70
C GLU A 819 1.16 19.00 4.61
N LYS A 820 1.72 20.01 5.26
CA LYS A 820 3.16 20.29 5.27
C LYS A 820 3.99 19.19 5.94
N SER A 821 3.47 18.59 7.01
CA SER A 821 4.22 17.65 7.84
C SER A 821 4.08 16.19 7.41
N PHE A 822 2.97 15.80 6.78
CA PHE A 822 2.72 14.38 6.43
C PHE A 822 2.60 14.09 4.94
N TYR A 823 2.29 15.09 4.10
CA TYR A 823 2.08 14.86 2.67
C TYR A 823 3.18 15.45 1.82
N PHE A 824 3.37 16.76 1.89
CA PHE A 824 4.26 17.45 0.99
C PHE A 824 4.72 18.78 1.58
N GLN A 825 6.00 19.06 1.45
CA GLN A 825 6.56 20.38 1.69
C GLN A 825 7.54 20.65 0.57
N ASP A 826 7.26 21.68 -0.24
CA ASP A 826 8.23 22.11 -1.24
C ASP A 826 9.50 22.58 -0.53
N TYR A 827 10.64 22.10 -1.01
CA TYR A 827 11.96 22.49 -0.57
C TYR A 827 12.72 23.07 -1.75
N VAL A 828 13.24 24.28 -1.55
CA VAL A 828 14.05 24.98 -2.52
C VAL A 828 15.22 25.60 -1.77
N HIS A 829 16.43 25.08 -2.03
CA HIS A 829 17.67 25.53 -1.38
C HIS A 829 17.88 27.04 -1.48
N ALA A 830 17.49 27.67 -2.59
CA ALA A 830 17.72 29.10 -2.84
C ALA A 830 16.88 30.08 -1.99
N TYR A 831 15.88 29.60 -1.24
CA TYR A 831 14.97 30.47 -0.46
C TYR A 831 15.20 30.42 1.06
N LYS A 832 16.15 29.61 1.53
CA LYS A 832 16.68 29.65 2.89
C LYS A 832 18.03 30.34 2.86
#